data_AF-A0A8S4MX64-F1
#
_entry.id   AF-A0A8S4MX64-F1
#
_cell.length_a   1.000
_cell.length_b   1.000
_cell.length_c   1.000
_cell.angle_alpha   90.00
_cell.angle_beta   90.00
_cell.angle_gamma   90.00
#
_symmetry.space_group_name_H-M   'P 1'
#
loop_
_entity.id
_entity.type
_entity.pdbx_description
1 polymer ?
#
loop_
_entity_poly.entity_id
_entity_poly.type
_entity_poly.pdbx_seq_one_letter_code
_entity_poly.pdbx_strand_id
1 'polypeptide(L)'
;MIVRLLQVALCVLSVDGQQVPVPTLGPYCTPEPDSTPGPNEPRLPELPPAFQTKIELNIENKHVTIDADEYNDPVNKRAYLRLMQFGVETKTYVNLATNEAYIVYGHACKVQQLNESDFGVMFGDVVIDGKRRKMFSVSSLFKFGKQFGQKYMGRTKARGIDVNYWRSCQQWQYPPANMTVDYYFTALNWSSSFDGPSIPVRAVVEGISNDKDIPHYFRHTYDFVQFTIPIEQDDKLFDTPPGVYCEGRKKTKPLPNLPKAFSYREEIVSPDTTNIQFADVYYDYNYKLVRFDNRNPVVAPPYYTTGPIVEIHDYTTGVSYARDVDNGNCTIAALTDNFDNTLSPVNRTKDPGYVLRMRRPLELLFLDDTYVYIGKRIIRSVPCDVFSSRRSDFKLPDTPAFNTTFEIYFMSDEFFQVSTGNSLDSYIPMRLEIWGEEIDFHAIYNIFDFAKEDPDLSKFDITACFPPEVSKSVQITFPGPYYPYIGDDPNYFTIASILQLTNIGKITPIRVQQPKVTYDDNNVYLTATLLERPPYYALFSAVEQSKFRLGADAVIPDIDLSDCQQYCQDETDGLGNTIVCNSLDYCDNLRTCSLSTTHTGSDPKDIKTNPGCTHYSRNVDARDQPSRKLLEAWGDIKEAIYRGSFIINVPVGDVGTGVETIAYTASRVREGLIRGKWRDLPGRYTRRFNVTRGVILGDVNINILDVVTSVDDCARACVTDTSISCLTFNYCYDEGVCMTSGLHMDDNPILLANSSGCDLYSRDYLSQYNGYPGLQVFTQNDVILYDIVSVSACAHRCSNWDTLDEGDFDCKSFDYCSADNSCGLNKGHFFEFPFKNKTSQPTCQHWSRNYLADFELKQQRVVPLKNTEVYKTDIENCAKLCVGLGGTCKGFDYCKNVSECVLTTELFSKIKIGQTVPETQAYCSRYSRSYYPDGSDFNPGATKYVKVPEKGGFSAGAMAGVGVGMVVLGAVLGVAIIFIVNKVRGPAKDGMGVHFVNNPQ
;
A
#
# COMPACT_ATOMS: atom_id res chain seq x y z
N MET A 1 50.02 10.82 2.36
CA MET A 1 50.12 9.48 3.00
C MET A 1 51.51 8.89 3.00
N ILE A 2 52.46 9.40 2.22
CA ILE A 2 53.89 9.05 2.37
C ILE A 2 54.29 9.06 3.83
N VAL A 3 53.99 10.17 4.52
CA VAL A 3 54.20 10.37 5.96
C VAL A 3 53.53 9.32 6.85
N ARG A 4 52.39 8.77 6.41
CA ARG A 4 51.51 7.87 7.17
C ARG A 4 51.91 6.40 7.01
N LEU A 5 52.26 6.00 5.79
CA LEU A 5 52.95 4.74 5.55
C LEU A 5 54.37 4.75 6.13
N LEU A 6 55.02 5.92 6.20
CA LEU A 6 56.29 6.10 6.91
C LEU A 6 56.12 5.81 8.41
N GLN A 7 55.08 6.35 9.05
CA GLN A 7 54.82 6.11 10.48
C GLN A 7 54.39 4.66 10.78
N VAL A 8 53.57 4.03 9.92
CA VAL A 8 53.25 2.59 10.05
C VAL A 8 54.49 1.73 9.81
N ALA A 9 55.26 2.01 8.76
CA ALA A 9 56.53 1.32 8.49
C ALA A 9 57.53 1.50 9.65
N LEU A 10 57.56 2.69 10.27
CA LEU A 10 58.37 3.00 11.44
C LEU A 10 57.86 2.29 12.72
N CYS A 11 56.55 2.15 12.93
CA CYS A 11 55.98 1.38 14.05
C CYS A 11 56.15 -0.14 13.90
N VAL A 12 56.15 -0.65 12.66
CA VAL A 12 56.43 -2.06 12.33
C VAL A 12 57.92 -2.39 12.55
N LEU A 13 58.80 -1.44 12.88
CA LEU A 13 60.24 -1.69 13.18
C LEU A 13 60.50 -2.38 14.52
N SER A 14 59.46 -2.77 15.27
CA SER A 14 59.59 -3.40 16.58
C SER A 14 59.85 -4.92 16.58
N VAL A 15 60.13 -5.56 15.44
CA VAL A 15 60.48 -6.99 15.38
C VAL A 15 61.74 -7.22 14.52
N ASP A 16 62.71 -7.86 15.18
CA ASP A 16 64.02 -8.34 14.74
C ASP A 16 65.12 -7.32 14.40
N GLY A 17 66.18 -7.42 15.23
CA GLY A 17 67.35 -6.57 15.19
C GLY A 17 68.41 -7.05 14.20
N GLN A 18 68.90 -6.10 13.41
CA GLN A 18 70.25 -6.15 12.88
C GLN A 18 70.87 -4.75 13.05
N GLN A 19 71.93 -4.69 13.86
CA GLN A 19 72.67 -3.47 14.15
C GLN A 19 73.55 -3.10 12.95
N VAL A 20 73.30 -1.93 12.36
CA VAL A 20 74.26 -1.24 11.47
C VAL A 20 74.86 -0.07 12.25
N PRO A 21 76.18 0.22 12.17
CA PRO A 21 76.79 1.32 12.92
C PRO A 21 76.25 2.68 12.45
N VAL A 22 75.76 3.49 13.39
CA VAL A 22 75.23 4.85 13.14
C VAL A 22 76.37 5.89 13.28
N PRO A 23 76.54 6.84 12.34
CA PRO A 23 77.45 7.97 12.50
C PRO A 23 76.97 8.94 13.60
N THR A 24 77.91 9.57 14.28
CA THR A 24 77.73 10.50 15.41
C THR A 24 76.79 11.68 15.13
N LEU A 25 75.96 12.03 16.14
CA LEU A 25 74.92 13.08 16.12
C LEU A 25 75.42 14.47 15.67
N GLY A 26 75.04 14.85 14.45
CA GLY A 26 74.68 16.20 14.05
C GLY A 26 73.24 16.19 13.47
N PRO A 27 72.54 17.32 13.32
CA PRO A 27 71.20 17.32 12.73
C PRO A 27 71.27 16.80 11.29
N TYR A 28 70.59 15.67 11.00
CA TYR A 28 70.49 15.05 9.67
C TYR A 28 70.13 16.08 8.59
N CYS A 29 69.23 17.01 8.92
CA CYS A 29 69.16 18.34 8.32
C CYS A 29 68.38 19.34 9.21
N THR A 30 68.18 20.58 8.75
CA THR A 30 67.53 21.68 9.51
C THR A 30 66.26 22.19 8.78
N PRO A 31 65.09 22.31 9.47
CA PRO A 31 63.88 22.84 8.85
C PRO A 31 63.96 24.33 8.50
N GLU A 32 63.47 24.72 7.33
CA GLU A 32 63.35 26.11 6.87
C GLU A 32 61.87 26.43 6.52
N PRO A 33 60.96 26.54 7.51
CA PRO A 33 59.53 26.76 7.25
C PRO A 33 59.28 28.08 6.51
N ASP A 34 58.19 28.12 5.73
CA ASP A 34 57.74 29.28 4.93
C ASP A 34 58.70 29.72 3.81
N SER A 35 59.63 28.87 3.39
CA SER A 35 60.47 29.11 2.21
C SER A 35 59.60 29.28 0.95
N THR A 36 59.76 30.40 0.25
CA THR A 36 59.10 30.65 -1.04
C THR A 36 60.05 30.34 -2.19
N PRO A 37 59.55 29.75 -3.30
CA PRO A 37 60.35 29.55 -4.50
C PRO A 37 60.97 30.86 -4.97
N GLY A 38 62.20 30.79 -5.49
CA GLY A 38 62.88 31.93 -6.10
C GLY A 38 62.14 32.46 -7.33
N PRO A 39 62.42 33.69 -7.79
CA PRO A 39 61.70 34.33 -8.90
C PRO A 39 61.74 33.55 -10.23
N ASN A 40 62.75 32.69 -10.41
CA ASN A 40 62.98 31.89 -11.62
C ASN A 40 62.66 30.39 -11.43
N GLU A 41 62.17 30.00 -10.25
CA GLU A 41 61.83 28.62 -9.93
C GLU A 41 60.37 28.33 -10.31
N PRO A 42 60.01 27.08 -10.66
CA PRO A 42 58.61 26.71 -10.86
C PRO A 42 57.77 27.03 -9.63
N ARG A 43 56.49 27.37 -9.83
CA ARG A 43 55.57 27.54 -8.70
C ARG A 43 55.43 26.21 -7.95
N LEU A 44 55.30 26.29 -6.63
CA LEU A 44 55.05 25.13 -5.80
C LEU A 44 53.73 24.46 -6.24
N PRO A 45 53.72 23.15 -6.53
CA PRO A 45 52.51 22.43 -6.92
C PRO A 45 51.38 22.59 -5.90
N GLU A 46 50.16 22.80 -6.39
CA GLU A 46 48.96 22.79 -5.56
C GLU A 46 48.35 21.38 -5.60
N LEU A 47 48.16 20.81 -4.41
CA LEU A 47 47.52 19.51 -4.26
C LEU A 47 45.99 19.68 -4.29
N PRO A 48 45.25 18.76 -4.93
CA PRO A 48 43.80 18.82 -5.02
C PRO A 48 43.13 18.67 -3.65
N PRO A 49 41.85 19.05 -3.48
CA PRO A 49 41.13 18.87 -2.23
C PRO A 49 40.81 17.40 -1.90
N ALA A 50 40.81 16.52 -2.90
CA ALA A 50 40.56 15.08 -2.80
C ALA A 50 41.33 14.35 -3.92
N PHE A 51 41.70 13.08 -3.72
CA PHE A 51 42.39 12.29 -4.74
C PHE A 51 42.19 10.79 -4.53
N GLN A 52 42.45 10.03 -5.60
CA GLN A 52 42.68 8.59 -5.53
C GLN A 52 43.99 8.23 -6.23
N THR A 53 44.71 7.24 -5.72
CA THR A 53 45.97 6.78 -6.31
C THR A 53 46.32 5.37 -5.83
N LYS A 54 47.11 4.67 -6.63
CA LYS A 54 47.86 3.50 -6.20
C LYS A 54 49.26 3.90 -5.77
N ILE A 55 49.81 3.17 -4.81
CA ILE A 55 51.12 3.43 -4.22
C ILE A 55 51.89 2.13 -4.15
N GLU A 56 53.07 2.11 -4.72
CA GLU A 56 54.07 1.09 -4.42
C GLU A 56 55.03 1.70 -3.39
N LEU A 57 55.08 1.10 -2.20
CA LEU A 57 55.98 1.49 -1.12
C LEU A 57 57.12 0.50 -1.01
N ASN A 58 58.35 0.99 -1.19
CA ASN A 58 59.57 0.23 -0.94
C ASN A 58 60.24 0.71 0.35
N ILE A 59 60.33 -0.18 1.34
CA ILE A 59 61.03 0.03 2.62
C ILE A 59 62.40 -0.62 2.50
N GLU A 60 63.40 0.15 2.06
CA GLU A 60 64.69 -0.36 1.62
C GLU A 60 65.46 -1.07 2.75
N ASN A 61 65.39 -0.52 3.97
CA ASN A 61 66.05 -1.07 5.15
C ASN A 61 65.45 -2.41 5.64
N LYS A 62 64.25 -2.78 5.16
CA LYS A 62 63.61 -4.07 5.47
C LYS A 62 63.52 -5.00 4.28
N HIS A 63 63.89 -4.52 3.09
CA HIS A 63 63.67 -5.25 1.83
C HIS A 63 62.21 -5.67 1.63
N VAL A 64 61.27 -4.78 1.99
CA VAL A 64 59.82 -5.03 1.88
C VAL A 64 59.20 -4.05 0.89
N THR A 65 58.32 -4.59 0.05
CA THR A 65 57.39 -3.81 -0.79
C THR A 65 55.96 -3.97 -0.28
N ILE A 66 55.21 -2.88 -0.23
CA ILE A 66 53.79 -2.84 0.13
C ILE A 66 53.04 -2.15 -0.99
N ASP A 67 51.96 -2.76 -1.45
CA ASP A 67 51.03 -2.13 -2.39
C ASP A 67 49.87 -1.51 -1.62
N ALA A 68 49.49 -0.30 -2.02
CA ALA A 68 48.37 0.40 -1.42
C ALA A 68 47.46 1.05 -2.46
N ASP A 69 46.15 0.94 -2.26
CA ASP A 69 45.15 1.77 -2.95
C ASP A 69 44.59 2.78 -1.93
N GLU A 70 44.71 4.08 -2.21
CA GLU A 70 44.22 5.14 -1.33
C GLU A 70 43.20 6.03 -2.02
N TYR A 71 42.13 6.31 -1.27
CA TYR A 71 41.06 7.21 -1.64
C TYR A 71 40.85 8.17 -0.48
N ASN A 72 41.07 9.45 -0.73
CA ASN A 72 41.06 10.46 0.31
C ASN A 72 40.07 11.56 -0.07
N ASP A 73 38.93 11.59 0.62
CA ASP A 73 37.83 12.52 0.35
C ASP A 73 37.51 13.40 1.57
N PRO A 74 38.35 14.42 1.84
CA PRO A 74 38.10 15.36 2.92
C PRO A 74 36.84 16.19 2.79
N VAL A 75 36.39 16.40 1.56
CA VAL A 75 35.17 17.15 1.28
C VAL A 75 33.98 16.44 1.90
N ASN A 76 33.90 15.11 1.74
CA ASN A 76 32.84 14.29 2.33
C ASN A 76 33.24 13.61 3.66
N LYS A 77 34.35 14.03 4.29
CA LYS A 77 34.79 13.57 5.61
C LYS A 77 35.01 12.05 5.70
N ARG A 78 35.53 11.45 4.62
CA ARG A 78 35.75 10.00 4.52
C ARG A 78 37.08 9.66 3.83
N ALA A 79 37.60 8.48 4.13
CA ALA A 79 38.77 7.95 3.45
C ALA A 79 38.73 6.41 3.44
N TYR A 80 39.38 5.82 2.44
CA TYR A 80 39.56 4.39 2.30
C TYR A 80 41.00 4.07 1.95
N LEU A 81 41.55 3.07 2.61
CA LEU A 81 42.90 2.57 2.38
C LEU A 81 42.87 1.05 2.31
N ARG A 82 43.39 0.51 1.21
CA ARG A 82 43.64 -0.92 1.03
C ARG A 82 45.13 -1.14 1.02
N LEU A 83 45.62 -2.06 1.84
CA LEU A 83 47.04 -2.45 1.88
C LEU A 83 47.17 -3.93 1.55
N MET A 84 48.16 -4.26 0.72
CA MET A 84 48.57 -5.63 0.43
C MET A 84 50.02 -5.80 0.85
N GLN A 85 50.27 -6.73 1.77
CA GLN A 85 51.62 -7.04 2.27
C GLN A 85 51.73 -8.54 2.52
N PHE A 86 52.77 -9.19 1.98
CA PHE A 86 53.00 -10.63 2.11
C PHE A 86 51.77 -11.50 1.73
N GLY A 87 50.97 -11.05 0.75
CA GLY A 87 49.74 -11.72 0.33
C GLY A 87 48.54 -11.51 1.27
N VAL A 88 48.70 -10.73 2.34
CA VAL A 88 47.63 -10.38 3.27
C VAL A 88 47.04 -9.01 2.92
N GLU A 89 45.73 -8.97 2.77
CA GLU A 89 44.98 -7.75 2.52
C GLU A 89 44.45 -7.14 3.83
N THR A 90 44.62 -5.83 3.98
CA THR A 90 44.03 -5.04 5.07
C THR A 90 43.22 -3.89 4.48
N LYS A 91 41.97 -3.73 4.92
CA LYS A 91 41.11 -2.62 4.49
C LYS A 91 40.81 -1.70 5.67
N THR A 92 41.02 -0.41 5.49
CA THR A 92 40.75 0.61 6.50
C THR A 92 39.77 1.63 5.95
N TYR A 93 38.64 1.76 6.64
CA TYR A 93 37.57 2.69 6.34
C TYR A 93 37.55 3.78 7.40
N VAL A 94 37.44 5.04 7.00
CA VAL A 94 37.47 6.17 7.93
C VAL A 94 36.24 7.02 7.79
N ASN A 95 35.57 7.24 8.93
CA ASN A 95 34.45 8.14 9.06
C ASN A 95 34.77 9.25 10.07
N LEU A 96 35.01 10.45 9.57
CA LEU A 96 35.37 11.58 10.43
C LEU A 96 34.17 12.29 11.04
N ALA A 97 32.96 12.07 10.50
CA ALA A 97 31.75 12.57 11.12
C ALA A 97 31.53 11.89 12.48
N THR A 98 31.85 10.60 12.60
CA THR A 98 31.73 9.84 13.85
C THR A 98 33.03 9.72 14.65
N ASN A 99 34.16 10.16 14.08
CA ASN A 99 35.50 10.04 14.65
C ASN A 99 35.95 8.57 14.82
N GLU A 100 35.68 7.74 13.81
CA GLU A 100 35.93 6.29 13.83
C GLU A 100 36.74 5.81 12.62
N ALA A 101 37.58 4.79 12.84
CA ALA A 101 38.17 3.97 11.80
C ALA A 101 37.75 2.51 11.98
N TYR A 102 37.43 1.84 10.87
CA TYR A 102 37.07 0.43 10.79
C TYR A 102 38.18 -0.31 10.06
N ILE A 103 38.86 -1.23 10.74
CA ILE A 103 39.98 -1.99 10.18
C ILE A 103 39.51 -3.42 9.98
N VAL A 104 39.54 -3.87 8.73
CA VAL A 104 38.98 -5.14 8.30
C VAL A 104 40.09 -6.05 7.79
N TYR A 105 40.14 -7.27 8.34
CA TYR A 105 41.05 -8.34 7.96
C TYR A 105 40.21 -9.61 7.72
N GLY A 106 40.03 -10.02 6.46
CA GLY A 106 39.02 -11.02 6.13
C GLY A 106 37.63 -10.55 6.58
N HIS A 107 37.00 -11.29 7.50
CA HIS A 107 35.73 -10.90 8.12
C HIS A 107 35.86 -10.25 9.50
N ALA A 108 37.06 -10.26 10.09
CA ALA A 108 37.29 -9.62 11.38
C ALA A 108 37.34 -8.10 11.22
N CYS A 109 36.63 -7.37 12.09
CA CYS A 109 36.68 -5.92 12.13
C CYS A 109 37.04 -5.39 13.52
N LYS A 110 37.89 -4.36 13.55
CA LYS A 110 38.21 -3.58 14.74
C LYS A 110 37.81 -2.13 14.55
N VAL A 111 37.00 -1.62 15.48
CA VAL A 111 36.68 -0.18 15.58
C VAL A 111 37.73 0.51 16.44
N GLN A 112 38.19 1.67 16.00
CA GLN A 112 39.06 2.54 16.79
C GLN A 112 38.60 3.99 16.70
N GLN A 113 38.73 4.75 17.79
CA GLN A 113 38.52 6.18 17.74
C GLN A 113 39.77 6.88 17.20
N LEU A 114 39.58 7.81 16.28
CA LEU A 114 40.71 8.51 15.63
C LEU A 114 41.52 9.40 16.58
N ASN A 115 41.00 9.74 17.75
CA ASN A 115 41.61 10.62 18.75
C ASN A 115 42.31 9.88 19.91
N GLU A 116 42.08 8.57 20.08
CA GLU A 116 42.56 7.81 21.24
C GLU A 116 43.64 6.78 20.89
N SER A 117 43.76 6.38 19.62
CA SER A 117 44.76 5.41 19.19
C SER A 117 45.88 6.05 18.35
N ASP A 118 46.96 5.29 18.16
CA ASP A 118 48.02 5.61 17.18
C ASP A 118 47.48 5.75 15.74
N PHE A 119 46.17 5.53 15.49
CA PHE A 119 45.52 5.93 14.23
C PHE A 119 45.43 7.45 14.02
N GLY A 120 45.43 8.25 15.09
CA GLY A 120 45.58 9.70 14.99
C GLY A 120 46.82 10.06 14.16
N VAL A 121 47.84 9.20 14.17
CA VAL A 121 49.06 9.32 13.38
C VAL A 121 48.81 9.02 11.88
N MET A 122 48.00 8.00 11.57
CA MET A 122 47.60 7.66 10.20
C MET A 122 46.63 8.67 9.55
N PHE A 123 45.92 9.50 10.31
CA PHE A 123 44.96 10.48 9.75
C PHE A 123 45.27 11.95 10.09
N GLY A 124 46.25 12.16 10.96
CA GLY A 124 46.76 13.44 11.40
C GLY A 124 46.36 13.80 12.82
N ASP A 125 47.36 13.95 13.69
CA ASP A 125 47.21 14.59 14.99
C ASP A 125 47.55 16.07 14.85
N VAL A 126 46.57 16.92 15.17
CA VAL A 126 46.82 18.26 15.67
C VAL A 126 46.14 18.34 17.03
N VAL A 127 46.94 18.59 18.06
CA VAL A 127 46.43 18.96 19.39
C VAL A 127 46.08 20.44 19.31
N ILE A 128 44.78 20.75 19.27
CA ILE A 128 44.28 22.13 19.39
C ILE A 128 43.57 22.18 20.75
N ASP A 129 43.98 23.08 21.64
CA ASP A 129 43.41 23.24 23.00
C ASP A 129 43.39 21.94 23.82
N GLY A 130 44.44 21.12 23.71
CA GLY A 130 44.55 19.85 24.43
C GLY A 130 43.65 18.73 23.91
N LYS A 131 42.94 18.93 22.79
CA LYS A 131 42.10 17.90 22.14
C LYS A 131 42.63 17.60 20.74
N ARG A 132 42.91 16.32 20.46
CA ARG A 132 43.28 15.82 19.12
C ARG A 132 42.08 15.95 18.19
N ARG A 133 42.10 16.88 17.23
CA ARG A 133 41.03 17.03 16.21
C ARG A 133 41.55 17.62 14.89
N LYS A 134 41.47 16.82 13.82
CA LYS A 134 40.86 17.08 12.48
C LYS A 134 41.62 16.38 11.34
N MET A 135 40.88 16.00 10.31
CA MET A 135 41.39 15.53 9.02
C MET A 135 42.32 16.56 8.37
N PHE A 136 43.46 16.10 7.88
CA PHE A 136 44.35 16.91 7.07
C PHE A 136 43.70 17.37 5.75
N SER A 137 43.97 18.62 5.35
CA SER A 137 43.99 18.96 3.93
C SER A 137 44.94 18.03 3.19
N VAL A 138 44.76 17.78 1.89
CA VAL A 138 45.70 16.94 1.11
C VAL A 138 47.14 17.47 1.23
N SER A 139 47.35 18.79 1.31
CA SER A 139 48.66 19.39 1.60
C SER A 139 49.25 18.98 2.95
N SER A 140 48.45 18.94 4.01
CA SER A 140 48.89 18.51 5.33
C SER A 140 49.14 17.00 5.41
N LEU A 141 48.35 16.22 4.65
CA LEU A 141 48.50 14.76 4.47
C LEU A 141 49.80 14.37 3.78
N PHE A 142 50.22 15.18 2.81
CA PHE A 142 51.51 15.01 2.12
C PHE A 142 52.65 15.68 2.90
N LYS A 143 52.38 16.46 3.95
CA LYS A 143 53.38 17.36 4.57
C LYS A 143 54.11 18.17 3.48
N PHE A 144 53.34 18.67 2.53
CA PHE A 144 53.82 19.40 1.35
C PHE A 144 53.10 20.74 1.23
N GLY A 145 53.85 21.82 0.98
CA GLY A 145 53.34 23.19 0.99
C GLY A 145 54.37 24.17 1.55
N LYS A 146 54.09 25.47 1.44
CA LYS A 146 54.97 26.55 1.92
C LYS A 146 55.33 26.39 3.40
N GLN A 147 54.36 25.98 4.22
CA GLN A 147 54.51 25.76 5.65
C GLN A 147 55.52 24.66 6.03
N PHE A 148 55.93 23.82 5.07
CA PHE A 148 56.91 22.75 5.30
C PHE A 148 58.30 23.06 4.74
N GLY A 149 58.54 24.26 4.21
CA GLY A 149 59.87 24.65 3.77
C GLY A 149 60.35 23.92 2.52
N GLN A 150 59.49 23.80 1.51
CA GLN A 150 59.82 23.09 0.27
C GLN A 150 60.76 23.95 -0.59
N LYS A 151 61.95 23.42 -0.88
CA LYS A 151 62.97 24.04 -1.72
C LYS A 151 63.06 23.35 -3.07
N TYR A 152 63.08 24.11 -4.15
CA TYR A 152 63.23 23.54 -5.49
C TYR A 152 64.64 23.00 -5.68
N MET A 153 64.75 21.78 -6.21
CA MET A 153 66.03 21.10 -6.38
C MET A 153 66.38 20.83 -7.85
N GLY A 154 65.52 21.25 -8.78
CA GLY A 154 65.72 21.12 -10.22
C GLY A 154 64.77 20.13 -10.89
N ARG A 155 65.05 19.89 -12.18
CA ARG A 155 64.32 18.95 -13.03
C ARG A 155 65.10 17.65 -13.17
N THR A 156 64.41 16.52 -13.12
CA THR A 156 65.00 15.19 -13.27
C THR A 156 63.98 14.21 -13.88
N LYS A 157 64.32 12.91 -13.92
CA LYS A 157 63.40 11.84 -14.27
C LYS A 157 63.10 10.95 -13.06
N ALA A 158 61.84 10.64 -12.84
CA ALA A 158 61.40 9.63 -11.89
C ALA A 158 60.51 8.64 -12.65
N ARG A 159 60.83 7.33 -12.62
CA ARG A 159 60.07 6.29 -13.33
C ARG A 159 59.90 6.57 -14.84
N GLY A 160 60.91 7.21 -15.46
CA GLY A 160 60.87 7.62 -16.86
C GLY A 160 60.04 8.88 -17.16
N ILE A 161 59.40 9.47 -16.15
CA ILE A 161 58.58 10.69 -16.25
C ILE A 161 59.45 11.91 -15.96
N ASP A 162 59.32 12.97 -16.78
CA ASP A 162 59.97 14.25 -16.52
C ASP A 162 59.30 14.95 -15.33
N VAL A 163 60.09 15.24 -14.29
CA VAL A 163 59.60 15.76 -13.02
C VAL A 163 60.40 16.97 -12.53
N ASN A 164 59.71 17.85 -11.83
CA ASN A 164 60.29 18.86 -10.95
C ASN A 164 60.31 18.29 -9.53
N TYR A 165 61.44 18.36 -8.83
CA TYR A 165 61.52 17.86 -7.47
C TYR A 165 61.85 18.91 -6.43
N TRP A 166 61.26 18.73 -5.27
CA TRP A 166 61.27 19.63 -4.13
C TRP A 166 61.76 18.88 -2.91
N ARG A 167 62.66 19.48 -2.14
CA ARG A 167 63.19 18.91 -0.90
C ARG A 167 62.74 19.74 0.29
N SER A 168 62.37 19.08 1.37
CA SER A 168 62.14 19.71 2.67
C SER A 168 62.82 18.93 3.78
N CYS A 169 63.15 19.65 4.85
CA CYS A 169 63.67 19.08 6.09
C CYS A 169 62.58 19.05 7.14
N GLN A 170 62.27 17.85 7.63
CA GLN A 170 61.14 17.63 8.52
C GLN A 170 61.58 16.92 9.81
N GLN A 171 61.00 17.37 10.93
CA GLN A 171 61.13 16.73 12.23
C GLN A 171 59.77 16.23 12.69
N TRP A 172 59.69 14.95 13.02
CA TRP A 172 58.46 14.34 13.52
C TRP A 172 58.56 14.03 14.99
N GLN A 173 57.42 14.10 15.67
CA GLN A 173 57.32 13.90 17.12
C GLN A 173 57.03 12.44 17.49
N TYR A 174 56.41 11.66 16.59
CA TYR A 174 56.04 10.28 16.88
C TYR A 174 56.06 9.40 15.60
N PRO A 175 56.96 8.41 15.52
CA PRO A 175 58.17 8.31 16.33
C PRO A 175 59.09 9.53 16.08
N PRO A 176 59.95 9.93 17.05
CA PRO A 176 60.90 11.02 16.88
C PRO A 176 61.86 10.74 15.72
N ALA A 177 61.79 11.55 14.66
CA ALA A 177 62.63 11.36 13.48
C ALA A 177 63.04 12.70 12.87
N ASN A 178 64.28 12.77 12.37
CA ASN A 178 64.81 13.88 11.59
C ASN A 178 65.11 13.37 10.18
N MET A 179 64.47 13.95 9.17
CA MET A 179 64.45 13.40 7.82
C MET A 179 64.41 14.47 6.74
N THR A 180 64.88 14.09 5.56
CA THR A 180 64.63 14.79 4.31
C THR A 180 63.47 14.13 3.58
N VAL A 181 62.60 14.95 3.01
CA VAL A 181 61.47 14.51 2.20
C VAL A 181 61.60 15.14 0.81
N ASP A 182 61.83 14.30 -0.19
CA ASP A 182 61.90 14.67 -1.58
C ASP A 182 60.60 14.31 -2.30
N TYR A 183 59.95 15.30 -2.88
CA TYR A 183 58.74 15.13 -3.68
C TYR A 183 59.01 15.39 -5.15
N TYR A 184 58.58 14.47 -6.01
CA TYR A 184 58.72 14.56 -7.46
C TYR A 184 57.34 14.74 -8.08
N PHE A 185 57.12 15.86 -8.77
CA PHE A 185 55.87 16.16 -9.47
C PHE A 185 56.09 16.27 -10.97
N THR A 186 55.08 15.92 -11.78
CA THR A 186 55.18 16.05 -13.25
C THR A 186 55.56 17.48 -13.65
N ALA A 187 56.48 17.59 -14.61
CA ALA A 187 56.82 18.88 -15.22
C ALA A 187 55.65 19.38 -16.08
N LEU A 188 55.52 20.70 -16.24
CA LEU A 188 54.42 21.33 -17.00
C LEU A 188 54.27 20.85 -18.45
N ASN A 189 55.34 20.31 -19.04
CA ASN A 189 55.35 19.78 -20.41
C ASN A 189 55.16 18.26 -20.49
N TRP A 190 54.83 17.60 -19.37
CA TRP A 190 54.55 16.18 -19.31
C TRP A 190 53.04 15.94 -19.15
N SER A 191 52.42 15.29 -20.14
CA SER A 191 51.01 14.91 -20.07
C SER A 191 50.82 13.64 -19.24
N SER A 192 50.05 13.73 -18.15
CA SER A 192 49.62 12.58 -17.36
C SER A 192 48.27 12.02 -17.82
N SER A 193 47.84 10.89 -17.23
CA SER A 193 46.50 10.32 -17.42
C SER A 193 45.37 11.20 -16.87
N PHE A 194 45.69 12.22 -16.08
CA PHE A 194 44.78 13.26 -15.60
C PHE A 194 45.21 14.62 -16.19
N ASP A 195 44.24 15.43 -16.60
CA ASP A 195 44.44 16.79 -17.14
C ASP A 195 44.66 17.80 -15.99
N GLY A 196 45.83 17.71 -15.36
CA GLY A 196 46.24 18.57 -14.26
C GLY A 196 47.68 19.06 -14.46
N PRO A 197 48.02 20.29 -14.04
CA PRO A 197 49.30 20.92 -14.38
C PRO A 197 50.52 20.27 -13.70
N SER A 198 50.35 19.60 -12.56
CA SER A 198 51.44 18.94 -11.83
C SER A 198 50.90 17.93 -10.81
N ILE A 199 51.15 16.63 -11.03
CA ILE A 199 50.70 15.54 -10.14
C ILE A 199 51.89 14.85 -9.46
N PRO A 200 51.72 14.28 -8.25
CA PRO A 200 52.81 13.57 -7.58
C PRO A 200 53.14 12.26 -8.30
N VAL A 201 54.43 11.99 -8.48
CA VAL A 201 54.97 10.80 -9.16
C VAL A 201 55.74 9.92 -8.18
N ARG A 202 56.54 10.54 -7.32
CA ARG A 202 57.35 9.84 -6.32
C ARG A 202 57.52 10.71 -5.10
N ALA A 203 57.70 10.08 -3.94
CA ALA A 203 58.45 10.69 -2.86
C ALA A 203 59.50 9.75 -2.29
N VAL A 204 60.61 10.33 -1.87
CA VAL A 204 61.68 9.62 -1.18
C VAL A 204 61.83 10.27 0.18
N VAL A 205 61.78 9.44 1.21
CA VAL A 205 62.00 9.90 2.58
C VAL A 205 63.13 9.12 3.19
N GLU A 206 64.08 9.88 3.70
CA GLU A 206 65.34 9.37 4.19
C GLU A 206 65.70 10.11 5.47
N GLY A 207 66.10 9.39 6.52
CA GLY A 207 66.36 10.01 7.81
C GLY A 207 66.83 9.07 8.88
N ILE A 208 66.93 9.62 10.09
CA ILE A 208 67.24 8.90 11.31
C ILE A 208 66.04 8.98 12.25
N SER A 209 65.60 7.83 12.73
CA SER A 209 64.52 7.71 13.72
C SER A 209 65.06 7.11 15.01
N ASN A 210 64.55 7.57 16.15
CA ASN A 210 64.89 7.05 17.47
C ASN A 210 63.72 6.20 17.97
N ASP A 211 63.80 4.89 17.79
CA ASP A 211 62.85 3.95 18.40
C ASP A 211 63.47 3.37 19.67
N LYS A 212 62.81 3.53 20.82
CA LYS A 212 63.29 3.09 22.15
C LYS A 212 64.75 3.50 22.45
N ASP A 213 65.11 4.74 22.13
CA ASP A 213 66.47 5.32 22.29
C ASP A 213 67.57 4.71 21.40
N ILE A 214 67.22 3.89 20.40
CA ILE A 214 68.17 3.37 19.41
C ILE A 214 67.97 4.16 18.09
N PRO A 215 68.94 5.00 17.69
CA PRO A 215 68.90 5.64 16.38
C PRO A 215 69.07 4.58 15.31
N HIS A 216 68.24 4.60 14.28
CA HIS A 216 68.42 3.81 13.09
C HIS A 216 68.15 4.65 11.84
N TYR A 217 68.89 4.35 10.78
CA TYR A 217 68.67 4.94 9.48
C TYR A 217 67.52 4.22 8.78
N PHE A 218 66.69 4.98 8.07
CA PHE A 218 65.64 4.43 7.22
C PHE A 218 65.57 5.19 5.90
N ARG A 219 65.13 4.49 4.86
CA ARG A 219 64.87 5.06 3.54
C ARG A 219 63.68 4.38 2.91
N HIS A 220 62.65 5.17 2.63
CA HIS A 220 61.41 4.71 2.02
C HIS A 220 61.18 5.43 0.70
N THR A 221 60.81 4.67 -0.33
CA THR A 221 60.40 5.21 -1.63
C THR A 221 58.92 4.93 -1.86
N TYR A 222 58.17 5.97 -2.22
CA TYR A 222 56.75 5.93 -2.51
C TYR A 222 56.52 6.28 -3.96
N ASP A 223 56.05 5.33 -4.76
CA ASP A 223 55.74 5.56 -6.15
C ASP A 223 54.24 5.67 -6.35
N PHE A 224 53.81 6.83 -6.86
CA PHE A 224 52.41 7.09 -7.15
C PHE A 224 52.09 6.66 -8.58
N VAL A 225 50.99 5.92 -8.71
CA VAL A 225 50.49 5.42 -9.99
C VAL A 225 49.00 5.69 -10.06
N GLN A 226 48.48 6.03 -11.24
CA GLN A 226 47.05 6.29 -11.46
C GLN A 226 46.46 7.40 -10.57
N PHE A 227 47.26 8.44 -10.28
CA PHE A 227 46.78 9.60 -9.52
C PHE A 227 45.71 10.34 -10.32
N THR A 228 44.50 10.44 -9.77
CA THR A 228 43.33 11.02 -10.47
C THR A 228 42.43 11.85 -9.54
N ILE A 229 41.73 12.80 -10.16
CA ILE A 229 40.68 13.66 -9.59
C ILE A 229 39.61 13.75 -10.71
N PRO A 230 38.30 13.59 -10.47
CA PRO A 230 37.63 13.34 -9.20
C PRO A 230 37.84 11.90 -8.71
N ILE A 231 37.54 11.67 -7.43
CA ILE A 231 37.37 10.32 -6.88
C ILE A 231 36.13 9.73 -7.56
N GLU A 232 36.23 8.47 -8.03
CA GLU A 232 35.05 7.76 -8.52
C GLU A 232 33.95 7.83 -7.45
N GLN A 233 32.77 8.36 -7.80
CA GLN A 233 31.65 8.59 -6.88
C GLN A 233 30.96 7.27 -6.45
N ASP A 234 31.69 6.16 -6.37
CA ASP A 234 31.13 4.93 -5.80
C ASP A 234 31.20 5.04 -4.27
N ASP A 235 30.11 5.51 -3.67
CA ASP A 235 29.97 5.60 -2.21
C ASP A 235 30.20 4.24 -1.52
N LYS A 236 29.98 3.12 -2.22
CA LYS A 236 30.20 1.77 -1.69
C LYS A 236 31.65 1.52 -1.28
N LEU A 237 32.59 2.22 -1.89
CA LEU A 237 34.02 2.09 -1.58
C LEU A 237 34.33 2.44 -0.13
N PHE A 238 33.55 3.34 0.47
CA PHE A 238 33.75 3.84 1.83
C PHE A 238 32.96 3.07 2.88
N ASP A 239 32.13 2.11 2.46
CA ASP A 239 31.33 1.26 3.34
C ASP A 239 32.04 -0.06 3.63
N THR A 240 31.85 -0.58 4.84
CA THR A 240 32.43 -1.88 5.23
C THR A 240 31.87 -3.02 4.35
N PRO A 241 32.67 -4.05 4.03
CA PRO A 241 32.24 -5.14 3.17
C PRO A 241 31.03 -5.89 3.75
N PRO A 242 30.21 -6.55 2.89
CA PRO A 242 29.14 -7.43 3.36
C PRO A 242 29.64 -8.52 4.31
N GLY A 243 28.83 -8.82 5.33
CA GLY A 243 29.13 -9.86 6.34
C GLY A 243 30.17 -9.47 7.38
N VAL A 244 30.66 -8.22 7.38
CA VAL A 244 31.67 -7.73 8.33
C VAL A 244 31.02 -6.93 9.45
N TYR A 245 30.99 -7.49 10.66
CA TYR A 245 30.51 -6.79 11.84
C TYR A 245 31.64 -6.10 12.62
N CYS A 246 31.49 -4.80 12.86
CA CYS A 246 32.44 -3.98 13.59
C CYS A 246 31.93 -3.65 15.00
N GLU A 247 32.38 -4.42 16.01
CA GLU A 247 31.98 -4.24 17.40
C GLU A 247 32.39 -2.85 17.94
N GLY A 248 31.45 -2.16 18.60
CA GLY A 248 31.68 -0.83 19.17
C GLY A 248 31.45 0.35 18.22
N ARG A 249 30.96 0.11 17.00
CA ARG A 249 30.58 1.17 16.04
C ARG A 249 29.45 2.04 16.61
N LYS A 250 29.55 3.36 16.50
CA LYS A 250 28.54 4.30 16.98
C LYS A 250 27.23 4.21 16.19
N LYS A 251 26.11 4.17 16.92
CA LYS A 251 24.75 4.25 16.36
C LYS A 251 24.47 5.66 15.84
N THR A 252 24.39 5.80 14.52
CA THR A 252 24.17 7.09 13.83
C THR A 252 22.76 7.26 13.28
N LYS A 253 22.07 6.14 13.02
CA LYS A 253 20.69 6.09 12.52
C LYS A 253 19.93 4.98 13.27
N PRO A 254 18.69 5.23 13.75
CA PRO A 254 17.86 4.17 14.33
C PRO A 254 17.31 3.25 13.23
N LEU A 255 16.97 2.02 13.62
CA LEU A 255 16.22 1.12 12.73
C LEU A 255 14.86 1.73 12.39
N PRO A 256 14.37 1.58 11.14
CA PRO A 256 13.00 1.92 10.78
C PRO A 256 11.98 1.09 11.59
N ASN A 257 10.84 1.70 11.91
CA ASN A 257 9.74 0.99 12.54
C ASN A 257 8.94 0.22 11.48
N LEU A 258 8.48 -0.98 11.84
CA LEU A 258 7.54 -1.77 11.05
C LEU A 258 6.11 -1.61 11.60
N PRO A 259 5.08 -1.60 10.73
CA PRO A 259 3.69 -1.59 11.16
C PRO A 259 3.34 -2.87 11.94
N LYS A 260 2.22 -2.85 12.65
CA LYS A 260 1.72 -4.02 13.41
C LYS A 260 1.12 -5.11 12.54
N ALA A 261 0.80 -4.79 11.30
CA ALA A 261 0.37 -5.75 10.30
C ALA A 261 1.01 -5.38 8.95
N PHE A 262 1.34 -6.38 8.17
CA PHE A 262 1.94 -6.24 6.86
C PHE A 262 1.91 -7.59 6.14
N SER A 263 2.10 -7.56 4.82
CA SER A 263 2.33 -8.75 4.02
C SER A 263 3.53 -8.58 3.11
N TYR A 264 4.21 -9.67 2.79
CA TYR A 264 5.34 -9.66 1.86
C TYR A 264 5.56 -11.03 1.25
N ARG A 265 6.23 -11.05 0.11
CA ARG A 265 6.80 -12.26 -0.50
C ARG A 265 8.28 -12.29 -0.21
N GLU A 266 8.82 -13.47 0.09
CA GLU A 266 10.25 -13.68 0.24
C GLU A 266 10.78 -14.78 -0.65
N GLU A 267 12.03 -14.59 -1.10
CA GLU A 267 12.86 -15.60 -1.73
C GLU A 267 14.06 -15.86 -0.80
N ILE A 268 14.18 -17.10 -0.34
CA ILE A 268 15.26 -17.55 0.54
C ILE A 268 16.28 -18.30 -0.31
N VAL A 269 17.44 -17.70 -0.53
CA VAL A 269 18.57 -18.29 -1.25
C VAL A 269 19.59 -18.78 -0.23
N SER A 270 19.95 -20.05 -0.31
CA SER A 270 21.05 -20.65 0.45
C SER A 270 22.20 -20.97 -0.53
N PRO A 271 23.18 -20.06 -0.72
CA PRO A 271 24.23 -20.24 -1.71
C PRO A 271 25.05 -21.52 -1.50
N ASP A 272 25.24 -21.93 -0.25
CA ASP A 272 26.08 -23.07 0.12
C ASP A 272 25.44 -24.42 -0.28
N THR A 273 24.10 -24.46 -0.37
CA THR A 273 23.33 -25.67 -0.72
C THR A 273 22.63 -25.58 -2.08
N THR A 274 22.86 -24.49 -2.83
CA THR A 274 22.21 -24.16 -4.11
C THR A 274 20.68 -24.27 -4.09
N ASN A 275 20.08 -24.01 -2.93
CA ASN A 275 18.63 -24.08 -2.71
C ASN A 275 17.98 -22.69 -2.79
N ILE A 276 16.81 -22.61 -3.43
CA ILE A 276 15.97 -21.41 -3.47
C ILE A 276 14.56 -21.80 -3.04
N GLN A 277 14.02 -21.09 -2.05
CA GLN A 277 12.65 -21.26 -1.57
C GLN A 277 11.88 -19.95 -1.69
N PHE A 278 10.58 -20.06 -1.86
CA PHE A 278 9.69 -18.91 -1.87
C PHE A 278 8.64 -19.06 -0.77
N ALA A 279 8.28 -17.96 -0.14
CA ALA A 279 7.15 -17.90 0.77
C ALA A 279 6.37 -16.60 0.62
N ASP A 280 5.05 -16.67 0.75
CA ASP A 280 4.19 -15.50 0.93
C ASP A 280 3.80 -15.42 2.40
N VAL A 281 4.05 -14.28 3.05
CA VAL A 281 3.81 -14.09 4.49
C VAL A 281 2.78 -12.98 4.69
N TYR A 282 1.75 -13.27 5.48
CA TYR A 282 0.73 -12.32 5.95
C TYR A 282 0.77 -12.29 7.47
N TYR A 283 1.06 -11.13 8.03
CA TYR A 283 1.28 -10.97 9.45
C TYR A 283 0.31 -9.91 10.00
N ASP A 284 -0.45 -10.27 11.04
CA ASP A 284 -1.31 -9.33 11.76
C ASP A 284 -1.17 -9.53 13.27
N TYR A 285 -0.45 -8.61 13.92
CA TYR A 285 -0.24 -8.64 15.36
C TYR A 285 -1.48 -8.27 16.18
N ASN A 286 -2.40 -7.48 15.61
CA ASN A 286 -3.59 -7.03 16.32
C ASN A 286 -4.60 -8.19 16.46
N TYR A 287 -4.76 -8.98 15.39
CA TYR A 287 -5.59 -10.20 15.42
C TYR A 287 -4.83 -11.43 15.89
N LYS A 288 -3.51 -11.32 16.11
CA LYS A 288 -2.61 -12.39 16.50
C LYS A 288 -2.59 -13.56 15.49
N LEU A 289 -2.54 -13.23 14.20
CA LEU A 289 -2.59 -14.16 13.08
C LEU A 289 -1.33 -14.08 12.23
N VAL A 290 -0.82 -15.23 11.83
CA VAL A 290 0.23 -15.33 10.80
C VAL A 290 -0.24 -16.35 9.77
N ARG A 291 -0.08 -16.03 8.50
CA ARG A 291 -0.20 -17.00 7.42
C ARG A 291 1.10 -17.00 6.66
N PHE A 292 1.59 -18.18 6.32
CA PHE A 292 2.64 -18.32 5.34
C PHE A 292 2.32 -19.43 4.35
N ASP A 293 2.55 -19.14 3.08
CA ASP A 293 2.38 -20.07 1.99
C ASP A 293 3.75 -20.51 1.54
N ASN A 294 4.05 -21.80 1.61
CA ASN A 294 5.37 -22.32 1.25
C ASN A 294 5.27 -23.64 0.49
N ARG A 295 6.43 -24.19 0.13
CA ARG A 295 6.55 -25.50 -0.48
C ARG A 295 7.72 -26.24 0.11
N ASN A 296 7.48 -27.43 0.62
CA ASN A 296 8.57 -28.29 1.10
C ASN A 296 9.31 -28.93 -0.08
N PRO A 297 10.65 -28.84 -0.14
CA PRO A 297 11.43 -29.43 -1.21
C PRO A 297 11.49 -30.96 -1.12
N VAL A 298 11.17 -31.53 0.05
CA VAL A 298 11.22 -32.96 0.32
C VAL A 298 9.95 -33.41 1.05
N VAL A 299 9.55 -34.66 0.80
CA VAL A 299 8.47 -35.32 1.54
C VAL A 299 8.96 -35.60 2.96
N ALA A 300 8.60 -34.72 3.89
CA ALA A 300 8.99 -34.81 5.29
C ALA A 300 7.79 -34.49 6.22
N PRO A 301 7.82 -34.93 7.48
CA PRO A 301 6.86 -34.49 8.49
C PRO A 301 6.85 -32.95 8.61
N PRO A 302 5.73 -32.33 9.02
CA PRO A 302 4.48 -32.99 9.43
C PRO A 302 3.53 -33.33 8.27
N TYR A 303 3.74 -32.78 7.07
CA TYR A 303 2.73 -32.83 5.99
C TYR A 303 2.95 -33.91 4.94
N TYR A 304 4.17 -34.44 4.83
CA TYR A 304 4.52 -35.49 3.86
C TYR A 304 4.10 -35.17 2.42
N THR A 305 4.23 -33.91 2.01
CA THR A 305 3.89 -33.42 0.68
C THR A 305 5.00 -32.55 0.11
N THR A 306 5.10 -32.52 -1.22
CA THR A 306 5.93 -31.55 -1.96
C THR A 306 5.05 -30.55 -2.71
N GLY A 307 3.73 -30.57 -2.49
CA GLY A 307 2.80 -29.58 -3.00
C GLY A 307 2.90 -28.24 -2.22
N PRO A 308 2.18 -27.21 -2.68
CA PRO A 308 2.05 -25.96 -1.94
C PRO A 308 1.26 -26.18 -0.66
N ILE A 309 1.72 -25.57 0.43
CA ILE A 309 1.10 -25.62 1.75
C ILE A 309 0.75 -24.19 2.17
N VAL A 310 -0.47 -24.01 2.65
CA VAL A 310 -0.92 -22.78 3.31
C VAL A 310 -1.04 -23.07 4.79
N GLU A 311 -0.22 -22.42 5.62
CA GLU A 311 -0.25 -22.59 7.06
C GLU A 311 -0.69 -21.28 7.72
N ILE A 312 -1.71 -21.36 8.58
CA ILE A 312 -2.29 -20.26 9.34
C ILE A 312 -2.12 -20.55 10.82
N HIS A 313 -1.39 -19.68 11.52
CA HIS A 313 -1.19 -19.71 12.95
C HIS A 313 -2.13 -18.74 13.65
N ASP A 314 -2.92 -19.27 14.59
CA ASP A 314 -3.78 -18.49 15.48
C ASP A 314 -3.21 -18.46 16.90
N TYR A 315 -2.55 -17.36 17.24
CA TYR A 315 -1.99 -17.14 18.57
C TYR A 315 -3.03 -16.71 19.61
N THR A 316 -4.31 -16.55 19.23
CA THR A 316 -5.39 -16.42 20.22
C THR A 316 -5.80 -17.78 20.79
N THR A 317 -5.72 -18.85 20.00
CA THR A 317 -6.10 -20.21 20.43
C THR A 317 -4.92 -21.18 20.58
N GLY A 318 -3.75 -20.84 20.07
CA GLY A 318 -2.57 -21.69 20.13
C GLY A 318 -2.55 -22.80 19.09
N VAL A 319 -3.26 -22.62 17.97
CA VAL A 319 -3.54 -23.64 16.94
C VAL A 319 -2.94 -23.23 15.59
N SER A 320 -2.39 -24.20 14.85
CA SER A 320 -2.08 -24.08 13.43
C SER A 320 -3.10 -24.82 12.57
N TYR A 321 -3.40 -24.23 11.42
CA TYR A 321 -4.23 -24.79 10.35
C TYR A 321 -3.38 -24.89 9.10
N ALA A 322 -3.08 -26.10 8.66
CA ALA A 322 -2.24 -26.33 7.49
C ALA A 322 -3.03 -27.05 6.40
N ARG A 323 -3.13 -26.42 5.23
CA ARG A 323 -3.85 -26.94 4.07
C ARG A 323 -2.88 -27.31 2.96
N ASP A 324 -2.90 -28.58 2.56
CA ASP A 324 -2.27 -29.01 1.31
C ASP A 324 -3.16 -28.54 0.15
N VAL A 325 -2.63 -27.66 -0.70
CA VAL A 325 -3.39 -27.04 -1.79
C VAL A 325 -3.74 -28.06 -2.88
N ASP A 326 -2.87 -29.04 -3.13
CA ASP A 326 -3.05 -30.03 -4.19
C ASP A 326 -4.08 -31.09 -3.77
N ASN A 327 -4.01 -31.54 -2.51
CA ASN A 327 -4.88 -32.59 -1.97
C ASN A 327 -6.17 -32.05 -1.35
N GLY A 328 -6.24 -30.75 -1.04
CA GLY A 328 -7.36 -30.12 -0.35
C GLY A 328 -7.55 -30.58 1.10
N ASN A 329 -6.64 -31.40 1.64
CA ASN A 329 -6.69 -31.83 3.02
C ASN A 329 -6.29 -30.66 3.94
N CYS A 330 -6.85 -30.63 5.15
CA CYS A 330 -6.41 -29.70 6.18
C CYS A 330 -6.07 -30.46 7.46
N THR A 331 -4.95 -30.07 8.07
CA THR A 331 -4.49 -30.55 9.36
C THR A 331 -4.64 -29.42 10.37
N ILE A 332 -5.28 -29.73 11.50
CA ILE A 332 -5.39 -28.82 12.65
C ILE A 332 -4.51 -29.39 13.76
N ALA A 333 -3.53 -28.61 14.21
CA ALA A 333 -2.54 -29.04 15.21
C ALA A 333 -2.25 -27.93 16.22
N ALA A 334 -1.59 -28.32 17.31
CA ALA A 334 -1.09 -27.36 18.28
C ALA A 334 0.12 -26.62 17.72
N LEU A 335 0.21 -25.30 17.94
CA LEU A 335 1.39 -24.51 17.55
C LEU A 335 2.68 -25.05 18.17
N THR A 336 3.76 -25.05 17.39
CA THR A 336 5.09 -25.47 17.81
C THR A 336 6.10 -24.33 17.69
N ASP A 337 7.35 -24.54 18.14
CA ASP A 337 8.43 -23.56 17.96
C ASP A 337 8.64 -23.32 16.45
N ASN A 338 8.37 -22.10 15.99
CA ASN A 338 8.39 -21.73 14.57
C ASN A 338 8.95 -20.30 14.39
N PHE A 339 9.22 -19.89 13.14
CA PHE A 339 9.89 -18.62 12.83
C PHE A 339 9.17 -17.38 13.37
N ASP A 340 7.86 -17.46 13.53
CA ASP A 340 6.96 -16.38 13.90
C ASP A 340 6.59 -16.36 15.40
N ASN A 341 7.17 -17.27 16.20
CA ASN A 341 7.00 -17.27 17.65
C ASN A 341 8.31 -17.33 18.45
N THR A 342 8.14 -17.16 19.76
CA THR A 342 9.15 -17.34 20.78
C THR A 342 8.47 -17.77 22.07
N LEU A 343 9.24 -18.37 22.98
CA LEU A 343 8.75 -18.66 24.33
C LEU A 343 8.46 -17.35 25.07
N SER A 344 7.27 -17.23 25.65
CA SER A 344 6.87 -16.08 26.45
C SER A 344 7.81 -15.92 27.66
N PRO A 345 8.40 -14.72 27.88
CA PRO A 345 9.25 -14.47 29.04
C PRO A 345 8.46 -14.41 30.36
N VAL A 346 7.13 -14.39 30.30
CA VAL A 346 6.25 -14.57 31.46
C VAL A 346 6.46 -16.02 31.93
N ASN A 347 7.35 -16.18 32.90
CA ASN A 347 7.68 -17.37 33.72
C ASN A 347 9.17 -17.78 33.73
N ARG A 348 10.07 -17.21 32.93
CA ARG A 348 11.50 -17.64 32.96
C ARG A 348 12.26 -17.39 34.27
N THR A 349 11.73 -16.59 35.20
CA THR A 349 12.36 -16.39 36.52
C THR A 349 11.79 -17.27 37.64
N LYS A 350 10.70 -18.04 37.41
CA LYS A 350 10.11 -18.93 38.44
C LYS A 350 9.46 -20.24 37.93
N ASP A 351 9.21 -20.43 36.62
CA ASP A 351 8.46 -21.59 36.11
C ASP A 351 8.77 -21.89 34.62
N PRO A 352 9.19 -23.10 34.22
CA PRO A 352 9.44 -23.43 32.82
C PRO A 352 8.16 -23.84 32.07
N GLY A 353 7.16 -22.95 32.01
CA GLY A 353 5.93 -23.20 31.22
C GLY A 353 6.20 -23.03 29.72
N TYR A 354 5.84 -24.02 28.90
CA TYR A 354 5.86 -23.91 27.44
C TYR A 354 4.66 -23.06 26.97
N VAL A 355 4.82 -21.74 26.99
CA VAL A 355 3.84 -20.79 26.45
C VAL A 355 4.47 -20.04 25.29
N LEU A 356 3.85 -20.13 24.12
CA LEU A 356 4.27 -19.45 22.91
C LEU A 356 3.67 -18.04 22.85
N ARG A 357 4.49 -17.11 22.36
CA ARG A 357 4.10 -15.74 22.04
C ARG A 357 4.46 -15.47 20.59
N MET A 358 3.53 -14.86 19.86
CA MET A 358 3.79 -14.29 18.54
C MET A 358 4.90 -13.24 18.60
N ARG A 359 5.89 -13.35 17.70
CA ARG A 359 6.95 -12.35 17.56
C ARG A 359 6.36 -11.00 17.21
N ARG A 360 6.96 -9.94 17.74
CA ARG A 360 6.64 -8.55 17.36
C ARG A 360 7.13 -8.26 15.92
N PRO A 361 6.66 -7.19 15.25
CA PRO A 361 7.04 -6.88 13.87
C PRO A 361 8.55 -6.93 13.60
N LEU A 362 9.36 -6.30 14.47
CA LEU A 362 10.81 -6.32 14.35
C LEU A 362 11.42 -7.70 14.64
N GLU A 363 10.91 -8.41 15.66
CA GLU A 363 11.40 -9.74 16.03
C GLU A 363 11.16 -10.78 14.93
N LEU A 364 10.09 -10.63 14.14
CA LEU A 364 9.77 -11.52 13.01
C LEU A 364 10.91 -11.53 11.97
N LEU A 365 11.53 -10.37 11.73
CA LEU A 365 12.68 -10.21 10.82
C LEU A 365 14.02 -10.26 11.57
N PHE A 366 14.06 -10.83 12.78
CA PHE A 366 15.26 -10.93 13.62
C PHE A 366 15.91 -9.56 13.93
N LEU A 367 15.09 -8.51 14.05
CA LEU A 367 15.51 -7.15 14.36
C LEU A 367 15.27 -6.83 15.83
N ASP A 368 16.24 -6.12 16.42
CA ASP A 368 16.19 -5.61 17.79
C ASP A 368 17.07 -4.36 17.90
N ASP A 369 17.29 -3.86 19.11
CA ASP A 369 18.06 -2.63 19.33
C ASP A 369 19.57 -2.80 19.13
N THR A 370 20.10 -4.00 18.87
CA THR A 370 21.54 -4.26 18.71
C THR A 370 22.09 -3.78 17.37
N TYR A 371 21.22 -3.59 16.36
CA TYR A 371 21.62 -3.19 15.02
C TYR A 371 22.26 -1.79 14.97
N VAL A 372 23.29 -1.68 14.12
CA VAL A 372 24.01 -0.43 13.85
C VAL A 372 23.99 -0.12 12.36
N TYR A 373 23.75 1.14 12.00
CA TYR A 373 23.78 1.57 10.60
C TYR A 373 25.21 1.50 10.03
N ILE A 374 25.38 0.80 8.90
CA ILE A 374 26.69 0.55 8.31
C ILE A 374 26.99 1.29 7.00
N GLY A 375 25.98 1.85 6.33
CA GLY A 375 26.16 2.56 5.06
C GLY A 375 24.97 2.40 4.11
N LYS A 376 25.18 2.74 2.83
CA LYS A 376 24.18 2.58 1.76
C LYS A 376 24.66 1.57 0.73
N ARG A 377 23.80 0.63 0.34
CA ARG A 377 24.11 -0.34 -0.72
C ARG A 377 22.99 -0.38 -1.75
N ILE A 378 23.34 -0.71 -2.98
CA ILE A 378 22.38 -0.78 -4.08
C ILE A 378 21.91 -2.23 -4.22
N ILE A 379 20.60 -2.45 -4.05
CA ILE A 379 19.94 -3.74 -4.25
C ILE A 379 18.90 -3.57 -5.35
N ARG A 380 19.00 -4.36 -6.43
CA ARG A 380 18.09 -4.27 -7.61
C ARG A 380 17.97 -2.84 -8.15
N SER A 381 19.10 -2.13 -8.22
CA SER A 381 19.18 -0.70 -8.62
C SER A 381 18.50 0.29 -7.68
N VAL A 382 18.09 -0.13 -6.47
CA VAL A 382 17.50 0.71 -5.43
C VAL A 382 18.52 0.95 -4.31
N PRO A 383 18.82 2.22 -3.96
CA PRO A 383 19.65 2.54 -2.80
C PRO A 383 18.94 2.12 -1.50
N CYS A 384 19.65 1.37 -0.66
CA CYS A 384 19.17 0.86 0.61
C CYS A 384 20.09 1.28 1.75
N ASP A 385 19.51 1.77 2.84
CA ASP A 385 20.19 1.91 4.12
C ASP A 385 20.41 0.53 4.74
N VAL A 386 21.64 0.23 5.13
CA VAL A 386 22.02 -1.08 5.65
C VAL A 386 22.33 -1.01 7.13
N PHE A 387 21.78 -1.94 7.89
CA PHE A 387 22.04 -2.08 9.32
C PHE A 387 22.59 -3.47 9.60
N SER A 388 23.60 -3.56 10.47
CA SER A 388 24.25 -4.81 10.84
C SER A 388 24.16 -5.09 12.33
N SER A 389 24.05 -6.36 12.69
CA SER A 389 24.17 -6.85 14.07
C SER A 389 24.96 -8.15 14.12
N ARG A 390 25.60 -8.43 15.25
CA ARG A 390 26.18 -9.75 15.56
C ARG A 390 25.35 -10.42 16.64
N ARG A 391 24.91 -11.63 16.34
CA ARG A 391 24.00 -12.43 17.16
C ARG A 391 24.65 -13.76 17.51
N SER A 392 24.31 -14.30 18.69
CA SER A 392 24.77 -15.62 19.15
C SER A 392 23.60 -16.52 19.54
N ASP A 393 22.37 -16.09 19.26
CA ASP A 393 21.12 -16.77 19.58
C ASP A 393 20.45 -17.42 18.36
N PHE A 394 21.02 -17.23 17.17
CA PHE A 394 20.58 -17.91 15.97
C PHE A 394 20.97 -19.39 16.01
N LYS A 395 20.02 -20.27 15.72
CA LYS A 395 20.19 -21.73 15.66
C LYS A 395 19.56 -22.24 14.36
N LEU A 396 20.20 -23.19 13.70
CA LEU A 396 19.56 -24.02 12.68
C LEU A 396 18.98 -25.28 13.36
N PRO A 397 17.99 -25.95 12.74
CA PRO A 397 17.50 -27.24 13.24
C PRO A 397 18.67 -28.20 13.52
N ASP A 398 18.62 -28.88 14.66
CA ASP A 398 19.63 -29.85 15.11
C ASP A 398 21.06 -29.31 15.31
N THR A 399 21.24 -27.99 15.37
CA THR A 399 22.55 -27.36 15.64
C THR A 399 22.51 -26.50 16.90
N PRO A 400 23.59 -26.49 17.71
CA PRO A 400 23.76 -25.48 18.76
C PRO A 400 23.79 -24.07 18.16
N ALA A 401 23.39 -23.07 18.95
CA ALA A 401 23.50 -21.68 18.51
C ALA A 401 24.97 -21.30 18.27
N PHE A 402 25.21 -20.50 17.25
CA PHE A 402 26.55 -20.07 16.81
C PHE A 402 26.57 -18.57 16.49
N ASN A 403 27.77 -17.99 16.42
CA ASN A 403 27.90 -16.57 16.11
C ASN A 403 27.54 -16.30 14.65
N THR A 404 26.67 -15.32 14.45
CA THR A 404 26.15 -14.91 13.16
C THR A 404 26.18 -13.40 13.00
N THR A 405 26.47 -12.94 11.79
CA THR A 405 26.31 -11.54 11.40
C THR A 405 25.03 -11.42 10.59
N PHE A 406 24.19 -10.45 10.95
CA PHE A 406 22.96 -10.12 10.24
C PHE A 406 23.15 -8.76 9.56
N GLU A 407 22.70 -8.62 8.31
CA GLU A 407 22.55 -7.32 7.64
C GLU A 407 21.16 -7.18 7.03
N ILE A 408 20.40 -6.17 7.47
CA ILE A 408 19.08 -5.83 6.93
C ILE A 408 19.18 -4.57 6.07
N TYR A 409 18.53 -4.61 4.92
CA TYR A 409 18.53 -3.56 3.91
C TYR A 409 17.14 -2.94 3.83
N PHE A 410 17.03 -1.65 4.15
CA PHE A 410 15.81 -0.89 4.00
C PHE A 410 15.94 0.08 2.83
N MET A 411 14.93 0.16 1.97
CA MET A 411 14.87 1.19 0.91
C MET A 411 15.10 2.57 1.51
N SER A 412 16.01 3.35 0.93
CA SER A 412 16.31 4.70 1.41
C SER A 412 15.13 5.65 1.18
N ASP A 413 15.18 6.81 1.83
CA ASP A 413 14.22 7.91 1.67
C ASP A 413 14.29 8.62 0.31
N GLU A 414 15.23 8.23 -0.57
CA GLU A 414 15.32 8.71 -1.94
C GLU A 414 14.27 8.07 -2.87
N PHE A 415 13.70 6.94 -2.45
CA PHE A 415 12.70 6.19 -3.19
C PHE A 415 11.43 6.02 -2.35
N PHE A 416 10.31 5.87 -3.05
CA PHE A 416 9.04 5.46 -2.48
C PHE A 416 8.46 4.35 -3.34
N GLN A 417 7.77 3.41 -2.72
CA GLN A 417 6.99 2.42 -3.43
C GLN A 417 5.58 2.97 -3.63
N VAL A 418 5.08 2.85 -4.85
CA VAL A 418 3.66 3.02 -5.15
C VAL A 418 3.05 1.63 -4.96
N SER A 419 2.36 1.43 -3.83
CA SER A 419 1.61 0.20 -3.59
C SER A 419 0.32 0.20 -4.42
N THR A 420 -0.38 -0.94 -4.47
CA THR A 420 -1.74 -1.01 -5.05
C THR A 420 -2.77 -0.18 -4.25
N GLY A 421 -2.41 0.27 -3.04
CA GLY A 421 -3.20 1.21 -2.24
C GLY A 421 -2.84 2.68 -2.51
N ASN A 422 -3.50 3.59 -1.80
CA ASN A 422 -3.28 5.04 -1.94
C ASN A 422 -2.06 5.55 -1.14
N SER A 423 -1.19 4.66 -0.65
CA SER A 423 -0.08 4.98 0.26
C SER A 423 1.27 5.01 -0.45
N LEU A 424 2.05 6.07 -0.22
CA LEU A 424 3.46 6.13 -0.62
C LEU A 424 4.31 5.57 0.51
N ASP A 425 4.90 4.40 0.30
CA ASP A 425 5.66 3.71 1.32
C ASP A 425 7.17 3.97 1.22
N SER A 426 7.77 4.43 2.32
CA SER A 426 9.23 4.56 2.50
C SER A 426 9.76 3.54 3.51
N TYR A 427 11.09 3.32 3.56
CA TYR A 427 11.76 2.40 4.50
C TYR A 427 11.23 0.97 4.45
N ILE A 428 11.12 0.43 3.24
CA ILE A 428 10.63 -0.92 3.00
C ILE A 428 11.79 -1.91 3.16
N PRO A 429 11.64 -3.00 3.92
CA PRO A 429 12.67 -4.03 3.98
C PRO A 429 12.80 -4.72 2.62
N MET A 430 14.01 -4.72 2.07
CA MET A 430 14.32 -5.21 0.72
C MET A 430 15.07 -6.54 0.73
N ARG A 431 15.93 -6.75 1.73
CA ARG A 431 16.79 -7.91 1.86
C ARG A 431 17.28 -8.09 3.29
N LEU A 432 17.37 -9.33 3.75
CA LEU A 432 18.07 -9.73 4.97
C LEU A 432 19.14 -10.76 4.60
N GLU A 433 20.36 -10.57 5.08
CA GLU A 433 21.46 -11.51 4.90
C GLU A 433 22.00 -11.97 6.25
N ILE A 434 22.30 -13.26 6.34
CA ILE A 434 22.80 -13.93 7.54
C ILE A 434 24.06 -14.70 7.18
N TRP A 435 25.16 -14.41 7.88
CA TRP A 435 26.45 -15.11 7.73
C TRP A 435 26.84 -15.80 9.04
N GLY A 436 27.30 -17.04 8.95
CA GLY A 436 27.84 -17.83 10.05
C GLY A 436 29.18 -18.45 9.67
N GLU A 437 30.28 -17.80 10.05
CA GLU A 437 31.63 -18.24 9.70
C GLU A 437 32.01 -19.60 10.32
N GLU A 438 31.49 -19.91 11.52
CA GLU A 438 31.86 -21.12 12.27
C GLU A 438 31.47 -22.42 11.52
N ILE A 439 30.43 -22.34 10.68
CA ILE A 439 29.90 -23.50 9.95
C ILE A 439 29.77 -23.23 8.44
N ASP A 440 30.40 -22.17 7.93
CA ASP A 440 30.31 -21.72 6.52
C ASP A 440 28.85 -21.64 6.03
N PHE A 441 28.03 -20.90 6.80
CA PHE A 441 26.61 -20.70 6.52
C PHE A 441 26.32 -19.31 5.97
N HIS A 442 25.53 -19.25 4.90
CA HIS A 442 25.05 -18.03 4.29
C HIS A 442 23.60 -18.19 3.83
N ALA A 443 22.73 -17.29 4.28
CA ALA A 443 21.34 -17.22 3.84
C ALA A 443 20.97 -15.79 3.42
N ILE A 444 20.27 -15.68 2.29
CA ILE A 444 19.82 -14.42 1.72
C ILE A 444 18.29 -14.49 1.60
N TYR A 445 17.60 -13.60 2.30
CA TYR A 445 16.16 -13.41 2.22
C TYR A 445 15.90 -12.16 1.40
N ASN A 446 15.50 -12.33 0.14
CA ASN A 446 15.07 -11.23 -0.71
C ASN A 446 13.58 -10.97 -0.47
N ILE A 447 13.22 -9.76 -0.04
CA ILE A 447 11.83 -9.37 0.25
C ILE A 447 11.25 -8.61 -0.95
N PHE A 448 9.98 -8.89 -1.27
CA PHE A 448 9.21 -8.37 -2.38
C PHE A 448 7.77 -8.07 -1.94
N ASP A 449 7.07 -7.24 -2.71
CA ASP A 449 5.64 -6.96 -2.56
C ASP A 449 5.24 -6.60 -1.11
N PHE A 450 6.12 -5.90 -0.40
CA PHE A 450 5.90 -5.53 0.99
C PHE A 450 4.79 -4.46 1.04
N ALA A 451 3.69 -4.80 1.69
CA ALA A 451 2.54 -3.93 1.90
C ALA A 451 2.39 -3.65 3.41
N LYS A 452 2.31 -2.38 3.79
CA LYS A 452 2.14 -1.96 5.20
C LYS A 452 0.69 -1.97 5.69
N GLU A 453 -0.23 -2.34 4.82
CA GLU A 453 -1.66 -2.40 5.09
C GLU A 453 -2.00 -3.69 5.84
N ASP A 454 -3.08 -3.66 6.62
CA ASP A 454 -3.59 -4.84 7.32
C ASP A 454 -4.00 -5.90 6.28
N PRO A 455 -3.50 -7.14 6.36
CA PRO A 455 -3.96 -8.21 5.49
C PRO A 455 -5.46 -8.43 5.67
N ASP A 456 -6.19 -8.56 4.56
CA ASP A 456 -7.61 -8.91 4.60
C ASP A 456 -7.81 -10.22 5.38
N LEU A 457 -8.79 -10.24 6.30
CA LEU A 457 -9.16 -11.44 7.05
C LEU A 457 -9.51 -12.63 6.15
N SER A 458 -9.94 -12.40 4.91
CA SER A 458 -10.14 -13.45 3.89
C SER A 458 -8.85 -14.22 3.56
N LYS A 459 -7.68 -13.63 3.80
CA LYS A 459 -6.38 -14.33 3.70
C LYS A 459 -6.21 -15.39 4.78
N PHE A 460 -6.98 -15.39 5.86
CA PHE A 460 -6.92 -16.40 6.91
C PHE A 460 -8.11 -17.37 6.86
N ASP A 461 -8.54 -17.77 5.65
CA ASP A 461 -9.67 -18.70 5.46
C ASP A 461 -9.33 -20.13 5.88
N ILE A 462 -9.93 -20.56 6.99
CA ILE A 462 -9.81 -21.92 7.56
C ILE A 462 -11.06 -22.79 7.29
N THR A 463 -11.98 -22.37 6.42
CA THR A 463 -13.25 -23.09 6.14
C THR A 463 -12.99 -24.53 5.67
N ALA A 464 -11.94 -24.76 4.89
CA ALA A 464 -11.58 -26.10 4.39
C ALA A 464 -11.23 -27.11 5.51
N CYS A 465 -10.92 -26.62 6.71
CA CYS A 465 -10.54 -27.45 7.85
C CYS A 465 -11.74 -27.95 8.66
N PHE A 466 -12.93 -27.44 8.38
CA PHE A 466 -14.15 -27.80 9.09
C PHE A 466 -15.16 -28.41 8.13
N PRO A 467 -15.66 -29.61 8.43
CA PRO A 467 -16.68 -30.19 7.59
C PRO A 467 -18.01 -29.42 7.76
N PRO A 468 -18.93 -29.51 6.77
CA PRO A 468 -20.16 -28.71 6.76
C PRO A 468 -21.06 -28.91 8.00
N GLU A 469 -20.97 -30.06 8.67
CA GLU A 469 -21.78 -30.43 9.84
C GLU A 469 -21.43 -29.62 11.09
N VAL A 470 -20.19 -29.13 11.19
CA VAL A 470 -19.69 -28.29 12.30
C VAL A 470 -19.48 -26.84 11.84
N SER A 471 -20.20 -26.44 10.80
CA SER A 471 -20.20 -25.10 10.24
C SER A 471 -21.63 -24.59 10.12
N LYS A 472 -21.83 -23.28 10.29
CA LYS A 472 -23.15 -22.66 10.17
C LYS A 472 -23.11 -21.42 9.30
N SER A 473 -23.76 -21.47 8.15
CA SER A 473 -23.97 -20.29 7.30
C SER A 473 -25.12 -19.45 7.83
N VAL A 474 -24.89 -18.16 8.00
CA VAL A 474 -25.81 -17.20 8.63
C VAL A 474 -25.95 -15.94 7.79
N GLN A 475 -27.13 -15.31 7.85
CA GLN A 475 -27.40 -14.01 7.25
C GLN A 475 -28.05 -13.11 8.28
N ILE A 476 -27.48 -11.92 8.48
CA ILE A 476 -27.94 -10.89 9.42
C ILE A 476 -28.46 -9.70 8.63
N THR A 477 -29.64 -9.20 8.98
CA THR A 477 -30.29 -8.07 8.30
C THR A 477 -30.23 -6.82 9.16
N PHE A 478 -29.71 -5.74 8.59
CA PHE A 478 -29.66 -4.40 9.17
C PHE A 478 -30.62 -3.49 8.40
N PRO A 479 -31.69 -2.96 9.02
CA PRO A 479 -32.53 -1.96 8.38
C PRO A 479 -31.73 -0.68 8.22
N GLY A 480 -31.73 -0.12 7.02
CA GLY A 480 -30.98 1.08 6.67
C GLY A 480 -30.52 1.04 5.22
N PRO A 481 -30.28 2.21 4.61
CA PRO A 481 -29.79 2.28 3.25
C PRO A 481 -28.30 1.91 3.19
N TYR A 482 -27.86 1.25 2.11
CA TYR A 482 -26.45 0.97 1.88
C TYR A 482 -25.67 2.22 1.44
N TYR A 483 -26.20 2.95 0.44
CA TYR A 483 -25.68 4.26 0.04
C TYR A 483 -26.37 5.40 0.80
N PRO A 484 -25.66 6.51 1.11
CA PRO A 484 -24.26 6.78 0.77
C PRO A 484 -23.26 6.22 1.80
N TYR A 485 -23.72 5.60 2.89
CA TYR A 485 -22.87 5.45 4.08
C TYR A 485 -21.88 4.28 4.05
N ILE A 486 -22.29 3.11 3.55
CA ILE A 486 -21.42 1.91 3.51
C ILE A 486 -20.71 1.80 2.14
N GLY A 487 -21.34 2.31 1.09
CA GLY A 487 -20.85 2.14 -0.28
C GLY A 487 -19.47 2.74 -0.58
N ASP A 488 -19.01 3.72 0.22
CA ASP A 488 -17.69 4.33 0.05
C ASP A 488 -16.55 3.44 0.61
N ASP A 489 -16.82 2.68 1.68
CA ASP A 489 -15.89 1.72 2.27
C ASP A 489 -16.64 0.48 2.82
N PRO A 490 -16.97 -0.49 1.96
CA PRO A 490 -17.66 -1.71 2.36
C PRO A 490 -16.82 -2.61 3.28
N ASN A 491 -15.48 -2.49 3.21
CA ASN A 491 -14.56 -3.30 4.00
C ASN A 491 -14.62 -2.91 5.48
N TYR A 492 -14.74 -1.61 5.78
CA TYR A 492 -14.95 -1.16 7.16
C TYR A 492 -16.18 -1.82 7.79
N PHE A 493 -17.34 -1.79 7.10
CA PHE A 493 -18.58 -2.38 7.61
C PHE A 493 -18.44 -3.89 7.82
N THR A 494 -17.75 -4.57 6.89
CA THR A 494 -17.49 -6.01 6.95
C THR A 494 -16.63 -6.37 8.17
N ILE A 495 -15.50 -5.70 8.35
CA ILE A 495 -14.57 -5.92 9.48
C ILE A 495 -15.26 -5.59 10.80
N ALA A 496 -15.93 -4.43 10.90
CA ALA A 496 -16.67 -4.04 12.10
C ALA A 496 -17.73 -5.09 12.48
N SER A 497 -18.39 -5.68 11.48
CA SER A 497 -19.35 -6.76 11.70
C SER A 497 -18.72 -8.05 12.20
N ILE A 498 -17.56 -8.44 11.66
CA ILE A 498 -16.78 -9.59 12.14
C ILE A 498 -16.39 -9.37 13.60
N LEU A 499 -15.82 -8.20 13.92
CA LEU A 499 -15.40 -7.88 15.28
C LEU A 499 -16.58 -7.89 16.26
N GLN A 500 -17.74 -7.38 15.84
CA GLN A 500 -18.94 -7.44 16.69
C GLN A 500 -19.44 -8.88 16.90
N LEU A 501 -19.41 -9.73 15.87
CA LEU A 501 -19.72 -11.16 15.98
C LEU A 501 -18.77 -11.88 16.94
N THR A 502 -17.47 -11.60 16.83
CA THR A 502 -16.43 -12.22 17.67
C THR A 502 -16.57 -11.81 19.13
N ASN A 503 -16.87 -10.54 19.39
CA ASN A 503 -17.04 -10.00 20.73
C ASN A 503 -18.28 -10.59 21.43
N ILE A 504 -19.43 -10.61 20.75
CA ILE A 504 -20.68 -11.16 21.31
C ILE A 504 -20.59 -12.68 21.46
N GLY A 505 -20.15 -13.37 20.40
CA GLY A 505 -20.04 -14.82 20.39
C GLY A 505 -18.91 -15.36 21.26
N LYS A 506 -17.97 -14.50 21.67
CA LYS A 506 -16.71 -14.87 22.33
C LYS A 506 -15.98 -15.95 21.53
N ILE A 507 -15.73 -15.65 20.26
CA ILE A 507 -15.02 -16.49 19.28
C ILE A 507 -13.89 -15.70 18.61
N THR A 508 -12.96 -16.36 17.92
CA THR A 508 -11.88 -15.69 17.20
C THR A 508 -12.34 -15.15 15.83
N PRO A 509 -11.69 -14.10 15.27
CA PRO A 509 -12.03 -13.54 13.96
C PRO A 509 -12.05 -14.57 12.83
N ILE A 510 -11.08 -15.48 12.82
CA ILE A 510 -10.99 -16.55 11.81
C ILE A 510 -12.08 -17.62 11.93
N ARG A 511 -12.95 -17.57 12.96
CA ARG A 511 -14.15 -18.41 13.02
C ARG A 511 -15.34 -17.78 12.30
N VAL A 512 -15.22 -16.55 11.81
CA VAL A 512 -16.20 -15.87 10.97
C VAL A 512 -15.65 -15.80 9.54
N GLN A 513 -15.99 -16.79 8.73
CA GLN A 513 -15.40 -16.99 7.42
C GLN A 513 -16.29 -16.56 6.27
N GLN A 514 -15.61 -16.22 5.17
CA GLN A 514 -16.22 -15.84 3.89
C GLN A 514 -17.38 -14.84 4.08
N PRO A 515 -17.10 -13.68 4.71
CA PRO A 515 -18.09 -12.63 4.92
C PRO A 515 -18.42 -11.97 3.58
N LYS A 516 -19.70 -11.70 3.34
CA LYS A 516 -20.19 -10.99 2.16
C LYS A 516 -21.27 -10.00 2.59
N VAL A 517 -21.13 -8.76 2.17
CA VAL A 517 -22.15 -7.71 2.38
C VAL A 517 -22.92 -7.53 1.08
N THR A 518 -24.25 -7.64 1.16
CA THR A 518 -25.18 -7.34 0.07
C THR A 518 -26.29 -6.43 0.58
N TYR A 519 -27.15 -5.89 -0.28
CA TYR A 519 -28.20 -4.96 0.16
C TYR A 519 -29.42 -4.96 -0.77
N ASP A 520 -30.51 -4.36 -0.28
CA ASP A 520 -31.68 -3.93 -1.06
C ASP A 520 -32.01 -2.45 -0.77
N ASP A 521 -33.18 -1.97 -1.22
CA ASP A 521 -33.61 -0.58 -1.02
C ASP A 521 -33.63 -0.10 0.44
N ASN A 522 -33.86 -1.03 1.38
CA ASN A 522 -34.20 -0.72 2.75
C ASN A 522 -33.28 -1.41 3.77
N ASN A 523 -32.51 -2.40 3.35
CA ASN A 523 -31.74 -3.25 4.25
C ASN A 523 -30.36 -3.59 3.68
N VAL A 524 -29.43 -3.77 4.60
CA VAL A 524 -28.11 -4.35 4.36
C VAL A 524 -28.08 -5.75 4.95
N TYR A 525 -27.45 -6.68 4.24
CA TYR A 525 -27.34 -8.09 4.60
C TYR A 525 -25.87 -8.47 4.75
N LEU A 526 -25.50 -8.95 5.94
CA LEU A 526 -24.21 -9.60 6.16
C LEU A 526 -24.42 -11.11 6.10
N THR A 527 -23.75 -11.79 5.18
CA THR A 527 -23.70 -13.25 5.11
C THR A 527 -22.31 -13.73 5.52
N ALA A 528 -22.22 -14.74 6.39
CA ALA A 528 -20.94 -15.31 6.83
C ALA A 528 -21.10 -16.79 7.21
N THR A 529 -19.99 -17.52 7.30
CA THR A 529 -19.92 -18.87 7.89
C THR A 529 -19.31 -18.78 9.27
N LEU A 530 -20.03 -19.27 10.27
CA LEU A 530 -19.49 -19.46 11.61
C LEU A 530 -18.96 -20.90 11.74
N LEU A 531 -17.73 -21.02 12.20
CA LEU A 531 -17.05 -22.31 12.37
C LEU A 531 -17.04 -22.76 13.84
N GLU A 532 -17.01 -24.08 14.04
CA GLU A 532 -16.76 -24.67 15.35
C GLU A 532 -15.36 -24.30 15.86
N ARG A 533 -15.19 -24.38 17.19
CA ARG A 533 -13.89 -24.21 17.84
C ARG A 533 -12.93 -25.34 17.42
N PRO A 534 -11.61 -25.12 17.54
CA PRO A 534 -10.63 -26.17 17.28
C PRO A 534 -10.90 -27.44 18.11
N PRO A 535 -10.58 -28.63 17.59
CA PRO A 535 -10.70 -29.87 18.35
C PRO A 535 -9.73 -29.86 19.54
N TYR A 536 -10.13 -30.52 20.64
CA TYR A 536 -9.39 -30.50 21.91
C TYR A 536 -7.92 -30.93 21.77
N TYR A 537 -7.61 -31.92 20.92
CA TYR A 537 -6.26 -32.43 20.76
C TYR A 537 -5.30 -31.40 20.13
N ALA A 538 -5.82 -30.42 19.39
CA ALA A 538 -5.03 -29.38 18.74
C ALA A 538 -4.67 -28.23 19.70
N LEU A 539 -5.14 -28.25 20.95
CA LEU A 539 -4.86 -27.19 21.92
C LEU A 539 -3.66 -27.48 22.81
N PHE A 540 -3.15 -28.72 22.80
CA PHE A 540 -2.15 -29.18 23.75
C PHE A 540 -0.93 -29.78 23.04
N SER A 541 0.25 -29.43 23.55
CA SER A 541 1.51 -30.04 23.16
C SER A 541 2.04 -30.93 24.28
N ALA A 542 2.54 -32.11 23.93
CA ALA A 542 3.25 -32.96 24.88
C ALA A 542 4.60 -32.30 25.23
N VAL A 543 4.91 -32.18 26.52
CA VAL A 543 6.19 -31.62 26.98
C VAL A 543 7.17 -32.77 27.24
N GLU A 544 8.33 -32.75 26.57
CA GLU A 544 9.35 -33.79 26.70
C GLU A 544 9.90 -33.89 28.14
N GLN A 545 10.22 -35.12 28.57
CA GLN A 545 10.58 -35.53 29.94
C GLN A 545 9.37 -35.47 30.89
N SER A 546 8.74 -36.64 31.09
CA SER A 546 7.49 -36.97 31.83
C SER A 546 7.40 -36.46 33.28
N LYS A 547 7.43 -35.15 33.42
CA LYS A 547 7.40 -34.38 34.66
C LYS A 547 5.95 -34.21 35.10
N PHE A 548 5.51 -35.10 36.00
CA PHE A 548 4.17 -35.14 36.58
C PHE A 548 4.07 -34.28 37.86
N ARG A 549 2.93 -33.62 38.09
CA ARG A 549 2.65 -32.82 39.30
C ARG A 549 2.01 -33.67 40.41
N LEU A 550 2.54 -33.61 41.64
CA LEU A 550 2.00 -34.36 42.79
C LEU A 550 0.64 -33.86 43.32
N GLY A 551 0.20 -32.65 42.96
CA GLY A 551 -1.09 -32.09 43.35
C GLY A 551 -1.83 -31.51 42.15
N ALA A 552 -2.91 -32.15 41.74
CA ALA A 552 -3.77 -31.64 40.67
C ALA A 552 -4.87 -30.74 41.24
N ASP A 553 -5.35 -29.80 40.43
CA ASP A 553 -6.52 -28.99 40.79
C ASP A 553 -7.81 -29.83 40.64
N ALA A 554 -7.81 -30.81 39.73
CA ALA A 554 -8.83 -31.86 39.64
C ALA A 554 -8.21 -33.19 39.17
N VAL A 555 -8.75 -34.32 39.64
CA VAL A 555 -8.34 -35.67 39.21
C VAL A 555 -9.58 -36.44 38.76
N ILE A 556 -9.53 -36.96 37.53
CA ILE A 556 -10.61 -37.72 36.90
C ILE A 556 -10.11 -39.13 36.62
N PRO A 557 -10.61 -40.16 37.34
CA PRO A 557 -10.23 -41.55 37.11
C PRO A 557 -11.02 -42.21 35.97
N ASP A 558 -10.49 -43.32 35.46
CA ASP A 558 -11.08 -44.19 34.41
C ASP A 558 -11.53 -43.43 33.14
N ILE A 559 -10.62 -42.64 32.59
CA ILE A 559 -10.84 -41.76 31.45
C ILE A 559 -9.76 -41.94 30.40
N ASP A 560 -10.08 -41.69 29.13
CA ASP A 560 -9.11 -41.68 28.04
C ASP A 560 -8.53 -40.28 27.79
N LEU A 561 -7.38 -40.19 27.12
CA LEU A 561 -6.71 -38.91 26.86
C LEU A 561 -7.60 -37.90 26.14
N SER A 562 -8.39 -38.36 25.17
CA SER A 562 -9.30 -37.50 24.40
C SER A 562 -10.33 -36.82 25.29
N ASP A 563 -10.93 -37.58 26.21
CA ASP A 563 -11.95 -37.08 27.12
C ASP A 563 -11.29 -36.15 28.16
N CYS A 564 -10.09 -36.49 28.63
CA CYS A 564 -9.30 -35.65 29.52
C CYS A 564 -9.00 -34.26 28.90
N GLN A 565 -8.54 -34.24 27.65
CA GLN A 565 -8.34 -33.01 26.88
C GLN A 565 -9.65 -32.25 26.66
N GLN A 566 -10.75 -32.97 26.43
CA GLN A 566 -12.07 -32.36 26.27
C GLN A 566 -12.57 -31.70 27.56
N TYR A 567 -12.45 -32.34 28.73
CA TYR A 567 -12.79 -31.73 30.02
C TYR A 567 -11.96 -30.48 30.29
N CYS A 568 -10.66 -30.51 29.96
CA CYS A 568 -9.78 -29.35 30.03
C CYS A 568 -10.20 -28.23 29.06
N GLN A 569 -10.64 -28.55 27.84
CA GLN A 569 -11.16 -27.57 26.88
C GLN A 569 -12.50 -26.97 27.32
N ASP A 570 -13.38 -27.79 27.89
CA ASP A 570 -14.69 -27.37 28.40
C ASP A 570 -14.62 -26.68 29.77
N GLU A 571 -13.40 -26.49 30.31
CA GLU A 571 -13.13 -25.86 31.60
C GLU A 571 -13.96 -26.45 32.75
N THR A 572 -14.07 -27.78 32.78
CA THR A 572 -14.84 -28.52 33.79
C THR A 572 -14.01 -29.64 34.41
N ASP A 573 -14.19 -29.87 35.70
CA ASP A 573 -13.54 -30.95 36.46
C ASP A 573 -14.23 -32.32 36.31
N GLY A 574 -15.24 -32.42 35.44
CA GLY A 574 -16.06 -33.63 35.26
C GLY A 574 -17.09 -33.86 36.38
N LEU A 575 -17.06 -33.06 37.44
CA LEU A 575 -18.03 -33.05 38.55
C LEU A 575 -19.00 -31.85 38.46
N GLY A 576 -18.82 -31.00 37.44
CA GLY A 576 -19.66 -29.84 37.17
C GLY A 576 -19.12 -28.53 37.74
N ASN A 577 -17.90 -28.51 38.29
CA ASN A 577 -17.24 -27.27 38.71
C ASN A 577 -16.38 -26.71 37.57
N THR A 578 -16.33 -25.37 37.47
CA THR A 578 -15.52 -24.69 36.47
C THR A 578 -14.05 -24.63 36.89
N ILE A 579 -13.15 -25.00 35.98
CA ILE A 579 -11.70 -24.95 36.15
C ILE A 579 -11.05 -24.34 34.89
N VAL A 580 -10.32 -23.23 35.06
CA VAL A 580 -9.49 -22.68 33.98
C VAL A 580 -8.31 -23.61 33.78
N CYS A 581 -8.35 -24.47 32.77
CA CYS A 581 -7.38 -25.55 32.61
C CYS A 581 -6.29 -25.18 31.60
N ASN A 582 -5.05 -25.04 32.07
CA ASN A 582 -3.87 -24.68 31.27
C ASN A 582 -2.99 -25.88 30.91
N SER A 583 -3.02 -26.94 31.72
CA SER A 583 -2.30 -28.18 31.43
C SER A 583 -3.02 -29.39 32.02
N LEU A 584 -2.65 -30.57 31.55
CA LEU A 584 -3.11 -31.84 32.09
C LEU A 584 -1.98 -32.86 32.12
N ASP A 585 -2.06 -33.77 33.07
CA ASP A 585 -1.23 -34.98 33.11
C ASP A 585 -2.14 -36.19 32.85
N TYR A 586 -1.73 -37.05 31.91
CA TYR A 586 -2.45 -38.28 31.60
C TYR A 586 -1.56 -39.50 31.84
N CYS A 587 -2.04 -40.43 32.66
CA CYS A 587 -1.35 -41.66 33.02
C CYS A 587 -2.03 -42.87 32.37
N ASP A 588 -1.54 -43.32 31.22
CA ASP A 588 -2.11 -44.43 30.42
C ASP A 588 -2.37 -45.68 31.27
N ASN A 589 -1.39 -46.08 32.09
CA ASN A 589 -1.47 -47.28 32.91
C ASN A 589 -2.57 -47.23 33.97
N LEU A 590 -2.96 -46.02 34.39
CA LEU A 590 -3.95 -45.79 35.44
C LEU A 590 -5.26 -45.24 34.89
N ARG A 591 -5.35 -44.96 33.58
CA ARG A 591 -6.44 -44.23 32.93
C ARG A 591 -6.89 -43.02 33.76
N THR A 592 -5.92 -42.26 34.27
CA THR A 592 -6.16 -41.17 35.21
C THR A 592 -5.71 -39.85 34.58
N CYS A 593 -6.60 -38.87 34.61
CA CYS A 593 -6.39 -37.51 34.13
C CYS A 593 -6.26 -36.58 35.32
N SER A 594 -5.24 -35.73 35.32
CA SER A 594 -5.05 -34.69 36.34
C SER A 594 -5.03 -33.33 35.65
N LEU A 595 -6.01 -32.47 35.95
CA LEU A 595 -6.13 -31.13 35.36
C LEU A 595 -5.44 -30.09 36.25
N SER A 596 -4.88 -29.06 35.62
CA SER A 596 -4.12 -28.00 36.29
C SER A 596 -4.43 -26.63 35.71
N THR A 597 -4.50 -25.64 36.60
CA THR A 597 -4.68 -24.22 36.28
C THR A 597 -3.38 -23.52 35.87
N THR A 598 -2.23 -24.19 35.98
CA THR A 598 -0.91 -23.67 35.59
C THR A 598 -0.32 -24.48 34.44
N HIS A 599 0.59 -23.88 33.65
CA HIS A 599 1.25 -24.55 32.52
C HIS A 599 2.34 -25.55 32.93
N THR A 600 3.02 -25.31 34.06
CA THR A 600 3.96 -26.24 34.72
C THR A 600 3.85 -26.10 36.24
N GLY A 601 4.24 -27.15 36.99
CA GLY A 601 4.21 -27.15 38.45
C GLY A 601 5.13 -26.06 39.03
N SER A 602 4.53 -25.06 39.66
CA SER A 602 5.13 -23.81 40.12
C SER A 602 6.22 -23.92 41.21
N ASP A 603 6.70 -25.13 41.51
CA ASP A 603 7.94 -25.39 42.23
C ASP A 603 8.67 -26.59 41.56
N PRO A 604 9.94 -26.46 41.14
CA PRO A 604 10.76 -27.57 40.66
C PRO A 604 10.76 -28.81 41.57
N LYS A 605 10.37 -28.67 42.85
CA LYS A 605 10.21 -29.77 43.82
C LYS A 605 8.95 -30.62 43.65
N ASP A 606 7.90 -30.10 43.00
CA ASP A 606 6.62 -30.79 42.80
C ASP A 606 6.58 -31.62 41.51
N ILE A 607 7.68 -31.58 40.75
CA ILE A 607 7.85 -32.22 39.47
C ILE A 607 8.61 -33.54 39.65
N LYS A 608 7.96 -34.68 39.41
CA LYS A 608 8.63 -36.00 39.37
C LYS A 608 8.53 -36.64 37.98
N THR A 609 9.61 -37.29 37.55
CA THR A 609 9.58 -38.17 36.37
C THR A 609 8.81 -39.45 36.70
N ASN A 610 7.67 -39.69 36.05
CA ASN A 610 6.97 -40.97 36.07
C ASN A 610 6.96 -41.55 34.65
N PRO A 611 7.60 -42.70 34.39
CA PRO A 611 7.65 -43.29 33.05
C PRO A 611 6.29 -43.75 32.49
N GLY A 612 5.19 -43.68 33.26
CA GLY A 612 3.84 -44.05 32.82
C GLY A 612 2.85 -42.89 32.63
N CYS A 613 3.28 -41.64 32.72
CA CYS A 613 2.41 -40.46 32.54
C CYS A 613 3.04 -39.43 31.60
N THR A 614 2.21 -38.76 30.80
CA THR A 614 2.63 -37.70 29.87
C THR A 614 1.98 -36.38 30.26
N HIS A 615 2.79 -35.32 30.32
CA HIS A 615 2.32 -33.96 30.57
C HIS A 615 1.99 -33.27 29.25
N TYR A 616 0.81 -32.67 29.20
CA TYR A 616 0.30 -31.89 28.07
C TYR A 616 0.00 -30.48 28.53
N SER A 617 0.58 -29.48 27.86
CA SER A 617 0.37 -28.07 28.18
C SER A 617 -0.25 -27.35 27.00
N ARG A 618 -1.12 -26.37 27.27
CA ARG A 618 -1.58 -25.47 26.22
C ARG A 618 -0.43 -24.58 25.76
N ASN A 619 -0.43 -24.25 24.47
CA ASN A 619 0.58 -23.36 23.91
C ASN A 619 0.33 -21.88 24.21
N VAL A 620 -0.90 -21.53 24.61
CA VAL A 620 -1.30 -20.18 25.03
C VAL A 620 -2.19 -20.29 26.27
N ASP A 621 -2.23 -19.25 27.09
CA ASP A 621 -3.05 -19.22 28.32
C ASP A 621 -4.54 -19.42 28.00
N ALA A 622 -5.20 -20.32 28.72
CA ALA A 622 -6.63 -20.61 28.56
C ALA A 622 -7.51 -19.37 28.76
N ARG A 623 -7.08 -18.44 29.63
CA ARG A 623 -7.79 -17.16 29.86
C ARG A 623 -7.85 -16.26 28.64
N ASP A 624 -6.90 -16.42 27.73
CA ASP A 624 -6.82 -15.64 26.50
C ASP A 624 -7.55 -16.33 25.33
N GLN A 625 -8.10 -17.55 25.55
CA GLN A 625 -8.77 -18.34 24.51
C GLN A 625 -10.30 -18.17 24.51
N PRO A 626 -10.88 -17.55 23.46
CA PRO A 626 -12.31 -17.65 23.19
C PRO A 626 -12.67 -19.04 22.60
N SER A 627 -12.69 -20.08 23.45
CA SER A 627 -12.95 -21.49 23.06
C SER A 627 -14.43 -21.91 23.22
N ARG A 628 -15.34 -21.04 22.78
CA ARG A 628 -16.78 -21.30 22.90
C ARG A 628 -17.33 -22.20 21.79
N LYS A 629 -18.21 -23.14 22.15
CA LYS A 629 -18.89 -24.03 21.19
C LYS A 629 -19.75 -23.23 20.22
N LEU A 630 -19.81 -23.66 18.96
CA LEU A 630 -20.55 -22.96 17.89
C LEU A 630 -21.99 -22.68 18.26
N LEU A 631 -22.68 -23.69 18.83
CA LEU A 631 -24.09 -23.56 19.20
C LEU A 631 -24.34 -22.51 20.29
N GLU A 632 -23.44 -22.41 21.26
CA GLU A 632 -23.53 -21.43 22.35
C GLU A 632 -23.20 -20.02 21.86
N ALA A 633 -22.08 -19.87 21.12
CA ALA A 633 -21.68 -18.60 20.53
C ALA A 633 -22.79 -18.05 19.62
N TRP A 634 -23.40 -18.92 18.83
CA TRP A 634 -24.52 -18.55 17.97
C TRP A 634 -25.80 -18.21 18.76
N GLY A 635 -26.05 -18.90 19.88
CA GLY A 635 -27.14 -18.56 20.80
C GLY A 635 -27.05 -17.11 21.28
N ASP A 636 -25.87 -16.72 21.77
CA ASP A 636 -25.59 -15.38 22.28
C ASP A 636 -25.70 -14.31 21.17
N ILE A 637 -25.20 -14.60 19.97
CA ILE A 637 -25.32 -13.70 18.81
C ILE A 637 -26.79 -13.46 18.47
N LYS A 638 -27.59 -14.53 18.38
CA LYS A 638 -29.03 -14.41 18.11
C LYS A 638 -29.73 -13.60 19.18
N GLU A 639 -29.43 -13.87 20.45
CA GLU A 639 -30.01 -13.14 21.56
C GLU A 639 -29.66 -11.64 21.49
N ALA A 640 -28.41 -11.28 21.19
CA ALA A 640 -28.00 -9.89 21.03
C ALA A 640 -28.72 -9.19 19.87
N ILE A 641 -28.96 -9.89 18.75
CA ILE A 641 -29.75 -9.37 17.63
C ILE A 641 -31.20 -9.12 18.06
N TYR A 642 -31.84 -10.10 18.71
CA TYR A 642 -33.24 -9.96 19.15
C TYR A 642 -33.42 -8.91 20.26
N ARG A 643 -32.40 -8.68 21.08
CA ARG A 643 -32.39 -7.61 22.10
C ARG A 643 -32.03 -6.24 21.53
N GLY A 644 -31.67 -6.14 20.24
CA GLY A 644 -31.27 -4.89 19.60
C GLY A 644 -29.91 -4.35 20.06
N SER A 645 -29.06 -5.20 20.63
CA SER A 645 -27.71 -4.82 21.12
C SER A 645 -26.59 -5.13 20.11
N PHE A 646 -26.91 -5.77 18.99
CA PHE A 646 -25.99 -5.92 17.86
C PHE A 646 -26.06 -4.65 16.99
N ILE A 647 -25.06 -3.78 17.11
CA ILE A 647 -25.03 -2.46 16.46
C ILE A 647 -23.66 -2.25 15.81
N ILE A 648 -23.65 -1.80 14.55
CA ILE A 648 -22.45 -1.41 13.81
C ILE A 648 -22.46 0.10 13.59
N ASN A 649 -21.39 0.78 14.01
CA ASN A 649 -21.27 2.24 13.87
C ASN A 649 -20.35 2.56 12.68
N VAL A 650 -20.92 3.18 11.64
CA VAL A 650 -20.22 3.59 10.42
C VAL A 650 -19.87 5.08 10.52
N PRO A 651 -18.60 5.47 10.36
CA PRO A 651 -18.20 6.88 10.36
C PRO A 651 -18.69 7.59 9.09
N VAL A 652 -19.16 8.83 9.24
CA VAL A 652 -19.67 9.66 8.14
C VAL A 652 -19.07 11.06 8.25
N GLY A 653 -18.43 11.53 7.17
CA GLY A 653 -17.89 12.90 7.03
C GLY A 653 -16.39 12.96 6.71
N ASP A 654 -15.95 14.10 6.18
CA ASP A 654 -14.54 14.36 5.85
C ASP A 654 -13.68 14.52 7.11
N VAL A 655 -12.45 13.99 7.04
CA VAL A 655 -11.43 14.05 8.10
C VAL A 655 -11.10 15.52 8.41
N GLY A 656 -11.73 16.09 9.43
CA GLY A 656 -11.45 17.45 9.90
C GLY A 656 -12.58 18.14 10.69
N THR A 657 -13.83 17.69 10.55
CA THR A 657 -14.99 18.32 11.21
C THR A 657 -15.73 17.38 12.17
N GLY A 658 -15.01 16.56 12.94
CA GLY A 658 -15.62 15.61 13.87
C GLY A 658 -16.29 14.43 13.14
N VAL A 659 -16.01 13.22 13.61
CA VAL A 659 -16.57 12.00 13.00
C VAL A 659 -17.99 11.80 13.55
N GLU A 660 -19.01 12.18 12.78
CA GLU A 660 -20.38 11.70 13.05
C GLU A 660 -20.46 10.21 12.70
N THR A 661 -21.23 9.42 13.44
CA THR A 661 -21.40 7.98 13.15
C THR A 661 -22.87 7.65 12.97
N ILE A 662 -23.15 6.74 12.03
CA ILE A 662 -24.48 6.17 11.80
C ILE A 662 -24.50 4.74 12.34
N ALA A 663 -25.50 4.46 13.16
CA ALA A 663 -25.71 3.16 13.78
C ALA A 663 -26.62 2.27 12.93
N TYR A 664 -26.13 1.10 12.54
CA TYR A 664 -26.89 0.02 11.93
C TYR A 664 -27.18 -1.06 12.99
N THR A 665 -28.42 -1.10 13.45
CA THR A 665 -28.88 -2.12 14.41
C THR A 665 -29.41 -3.34 13.68
N ALA A 666 -28.87 -4.52 13.99
CA ALA A 666 -29.38 -5.76 13.41
C ALA A 666 -30.82 -6.03 13.86
N SER A 667 -31.67 -6.48 12.93
CA SER A 667 -33.10 -6.69 13.18
C SER A 667 -33.55 -8.14 13.00
N ARG A 668 -32.90 -8.89 12.11
CA ARG A 668 -33.29 -10.25 11.74
C ARG A 668 -32.08 -11.10 11.45
N VAL A 669 -32.27 -12.40 11.56
CA VAL A 669 -31.24 -13.40 11.32
C VAL A 669 -31.84 -14.65 10.66
N ARG A 670 -31.10 -15.26 9.74
CA ARG A 670 -31.45 -16.53 9.06
C ARG A 670 -30.30 -17.53 9.17
N GLU A 671 -30.64 -18.81 9.22
CA GLU A 671 -29.71 -19.94 9.35
C GLU A 671 -29.89 -20.95 8.21
N GLY A 672 -28.93 -21.86 8.03
CA GLY A 672 -29.07 -23.03 7.15
C GLY A 672 -29.00 -22.67 5.66
N LEU A 673 -28.26 -21.62 5.34
CA LEU A 673 -28.13 -21.10 3.99
C LEU A 673 -27.25 -22.03 3.14
N ILE A 674 -27.77 -22.50 1.99
CA ILE A 674 -26.96 -23.22 1.00
C ILE A 674 -26.18 -22.20 0.18
N ARG A 675 -24.87 -22.08 0.41
CA ARG A 675 -23.97 -21.20 -0.37
C ARG A 675 -24.05 -21.53 -1.87
N GLY A 676 -24.01 -20.49 -2.71
CA GLY A 676 -24.09 -20.59 -4.17
C GLY A 676 -25.48 -20.84 -4.77
N LYS A 677 -26.54 -20.74 -3.97
CA LYS A 677 -27.94 -20.74 -4.48
C LYS A 677 -28.72 -19.50 -4.06
N TRP A 678 -28.08 -18.57 -3.37
CA TRP A 678 -28.69 -17.33 -2.93
C TRP A 678 -28.52 -16.27 -4.00
N ARG A 679 -29.65 -15.96 -4.63
CA ARG A 679 -29.79 -14.80 -5.51
C ARG A 679 -29.92 -13.57 -4.63
N ASP A 680 -29.16 -12.54 -4.95
CA ASP A 680 -29.31 -11.25 -4.28
C ASP A 680 -30.74 -10.73 -4.44
N LEU A 681 -31.22 -10.02 -3.42
CA LEU A 681 -32.55 -9.43 -3.46
C LEU A 681 -32.55 -8.22 -4.40
N PRO A 682 -33.61 -8.03 -5.21
CA PRO A 682 -33.68 -6.92 -6.14
C PRO A 682 -33.81 -5.58 -5.41
N GLY A 683 -32.87 -4.66 -5.69
CA GLY A 683 -32.92 -3.25 -5.27
C GLY A 683 -33.57 -2.32 -6.31
N ARG A 684 -33.37 -1.02 -6.13
CA ARG A 684 -34.04 0.07 -6.84
C ARG A 684 -33.81 0.02 -8.34
N TYR A 685 -32.59 -0.28 -8.76
CA TYR A 685 -32.19 -0.30 -10.17
C TYR A 685 -32.62 -1.61 -10.82
N THR A 686 -32.52 -2.75 -10.12
CA THR A 686 -32.95 -4.04 -10.67
C THR A 686 -34.45 -4.11 -11.01
N ARG A 687 -35.32 -3.31 -10.34
CA ARG A 687 -36.75 -3.23 -10.69
C ARG A 687 -37.04 -2.75 -12.10
N ARG A 688 -36.05 -2.17 -12.79
CA ARG A 688 -36.15 -1.75 -14.19
C ARG A 688 -35.86 -2.89 -15.18
N PHE A 689 -35.61 -4.09 -14.68
CA PHE A 689 -35.23 -5.24 -15.47
C PHE A 689 -36.14 -6.45 -15.19
N ASN A 690 -36.48 -7.18 -16.24
CA ASN A 690 -37.07 -8.50 -16.18
C ASN A 690 -35.96 -9.56 -16.03
N VAL A 691 -36.12 -10.45 -15.06
CA VAL A 691 -35.14 -11.50 -14.77
C VAL A 691 -35.51 -12.82 -15.45
N THR A 692 -34.59 -13.35 -16.25
CA THR A 692 -34.64 -14.70 -16.81
C THR A 692 -33.65 -15.58 -16.05
N ARG A 693 -34.19 -16.57 -15.34
CA ARG A 693 -33.43 -17.36 -14.37
C ARG A 693 -32.62 -18.45 -15.04
N GLY A 694 -31.36 -18.62 -14.64
CA GLY A 694 -30.49 -19.69 -15.11
C GLY A 694 -30.17 -19.61 -16.61
N VAL A 695 -30.15 -18.38 -17.13
CA VAL A 695 -29.85 -18.06 -18.53
C VAL A 695 -28.86 -16.93 -18.53
N ILE A 696 -27.94 -16.94 -19.50
CA ILE A 696 -27.01 -15.84 -19.79
C ILE A 696 -27.11 -15.47 -21.26
N LEU A 697 -26.71 -14.23 -21.57
CA LEU A 697 -26.44 -13.79 -22.93
C LEU A 697 -24.94 -13.99 -23.23
N GLY A 698 -24.61 -14.85 -24.19
CA GLY A 698 -23.23 -15.19 -24.58
C GLY A 698 -22.62 -14.25 -25.63
N ASP A 699 -22.86 -12.94 -25.51
CA ASP A 699 -22.38 -11.92 -26.46
C ASP A 699 -20.84 -11.72 -26.38
N VAL A 700 -20.21 -11.35 -27.50
CA VAL A 700 -18.77 -11.10 -27.62
C VAL A 700 -18.40 -9.66 -27.22
N ASN A 701 -19.38 -8.75 -27.15
CA ASN A 701 -19.21 -7.35 -26.76
C ASN A 701 -19.66 -7.07 -25.31
N ILE A 702 -19.41 -8.02 -24.41
CA ILE A 702 -19.75 -7.87 -22.99
C ILE A 702 -18.69 -7.01 -22.31
N ASN A 703 -19.13 -6.01 -21.54
CA ASN A 703 -18.27 -5.30 -20.61
C ASN A 703 -18.33 -5.99 -19.24
N ILE A 704 -17.19 -6.53 -18.80
CA ILE A 704 -17.06 -7.28 -17.54
C ILE A 704 -16.71 -6.28 -16.43
N LEU A 705 -17.61 -6.16 -15.48
CA LEU A 705 -17.39 -5.47 -14.22
C LEU A 705 -17.02 -6.53 -13.17
N ASP A 706 -15.73 -6.61 -12.88
CA ASP A 706 -15.21 -7.49 -11.85
C ASP A 706 -15.67 -7.01 -10.46
N VAL A 707 -16.22 -7.93 -9.68
CA VAL A 707 -16.54 -7.77 -8.25
C VAL A 707 -17.54 -6.64 -7.97
N VAL A 708 -18.82 -6.87 -8.28
CA VAL A 708 -19.92 -6.02 -7.77
C VAL A 708 -20.47 -6.57 -6.45
N THR A 709 -20.86 -5.68 -5.54
CA THR A 709 -21.32 -6.04 -4.19
C THR A 709 -22.74 -6.60 -4.16
N SER A 710 -23.56 -6.24 -5.15
CA SER A 710 -24.92 -6.73 -5.31
C SER A 710 -25.37 -6.75 -6.77
N VAL A 711 -26.44 -7.50 -7.06
CA VAL A 711 -27.17 -7.40 -8.34
C VAL A 711 -27.64 -5.97 -8.66
N ASP A 712 -27.90 -5.15 -7.64
CA ASP A 712 -28.36 -3.78 -7.82
C ASP A 712 -27.24 -2.83 -8.22
N ASP A 713 -25.99 -3.11 -7.83
CA ASP A 713 -24.81 -2.42 -8.36
C ASP A 713 -24.64 -2.70 -9.85
N CYS A 714 -24.85 -3.96 -10.27
CA CYS A 714 -24.81 -4.35 -11.67
C CYS A 714 -25.91 -3.64 -12.48
N ALA A 715 -27.14 -3.60 -11.94
CA ALA A 715 -28.24 -2.86 -12.56
C ALA A 715 -27.97 -1.36 -12.59
N ARG A 716 -27.40 -0.78 -11.53
CA ARG A 716 -27.00 0.63 -11.49
C ARG A 716 -25.97 0.91 -12.56
N ALA A 717 -24.91 0.12 -12.65
CA ALA A 717 -23.88 0.25 -13.67
C ALA A 717 -24.51 0.20 -15.07
N CYS A 718 -25.37 -0.78 -15.34
CA CYS A 718 -26.10 -0.88 -16.61
C CYS A 718 -27.04 0.33 -16.88
N VAL A 719 -27.60 0.95 -15.84
CA VAL A 719 -28.47 2.14 -15.99
C VAL A 719 -27.64 3.40 -16.23
N THR A 720 -26.49 3.54 -15.58
CA THR A 720 -25.65 4.75 -15.59
C THR A 720 -24.52 4.72 -16.61
N ASP A 721 -24.25 3.58 -17.24
CA ASP A 721 -23.20 3.44 -18.25
C ASP A 721 -23.54 4.29 -19.48
N THR A 722 -22.68 5.25 -19.78
CA THR A 722 -22.78 6.14 -20.94
C THR A 722 -21.94 5.65 -22.13
N SER A 723 -21.07 4.66 -21.93
CA SER A 723 -20.18 4.10 -22.95
C SER A 723 -20.87 3.06 -23.81
N ILE A 724 -21.78 2.28 -23.22
CA ILE A 724 -22.64 1.30 -23.87
C ILE A 724 -24.06 1.57 -23.38
N SER A 725 -25.03 1.72 -24.31
CA SER A 725 -26.44 1.78 -23.94
C SER A 725 -26.91 0.42 -23.44
N CYS A 726 -26.56 0.09 -22.19
CA CYS A 726 -26.75 -1.26 -21.64
C CYS A 726 -28.25 -1.61 -21.54
N LEU A 727 -28.62 -2.69 -22.21
CA LEU A 727 -29.99 -3.20 -22.30
C LEU A 727 -30.18 -4.50 -21.52
N THR A 728 -29.12 -5.29 -21.38
CA THR A 728 -29.10 -6.51 -20.58
C THR A 728 -27.84 -6.60 -19.74
N PHE A 729 -27.92 -7.35 -18.64
CA PHE A 729 -26.72 -7.78 -17.92
C PHE A 729 -26.89 -9.21 -17.39
N ASN A 730 -25.79 -9.96 -17.36
CA ASN A 730 -25.69 -11.21 -16.64
C ASN A 730 -25.11 -10.92 -15.24
N TYR A 731 -25.70 -11.52 -14.21
CA TYR A 731 -25.14 -11.49 -12.86
C TYR A 731 -24.91 -12.90 -12.35
N CYS A 732 -23.65 -13.22 -12.06
CA CYS A 732 -23.23 -14.51 -11.53
C CYS A 732 -23.06 -14.42 -10.02
N TYR A 733 -24.00 -14.99 -9.27
CA TYR A 733 -24.09 -14.82 -7.82
C TYR A 733 -22.99 -15.56 -7.05
N ASP A 734 -22.38 -16.59 -7.67
CA ASP A 734 -21.29 -17.37 -7.10
C ASP A 734 -19.96 -16.60 -7.09
N GLU A 735 -19.71 -15.81 -8.14
CA GLU A 735 -18.44 -15.10 -8.37
C GLU A 735 -18.54 -13.60 -8.10
N GLY A 736 -19.76 -13.05 -7.97
CA GLY A 736 -19.99 -11.60 -7.86
C GLY A 736 -19.65 -10.85 -9.15
N VAL A 737 -19.67 -11.55 -10.29
CA VAL A 737 -19.30 -11.00 -11.60
C VAL A 737 -20.54 -10.41 -12.27
N CYS A 738 -20.37 -9.18 -12.76
CA CYS A 738 -21.38 -8.46 -13.53
C CYS A 738 -20.92 -8.31 -14.98
N MET A 739 -21.78 -8.64 -15.92
CA MET A 739 -21.49 -8.60 -17.35
C MET A 739 -22.58 -7.81 -18.04
N THR A 740 -22.27 -6.63 -18.56
CA THR A 740 -23.25 -5.76 -19.21
C THR A 740 -23.17 -5.87 -20.73
N SER A 741 -24.31 -5.76 -21.43
CA SER A 741 -24.39 -5.77 -22.90
C SER A 741 -25.39 -4.73 -23.40
N GLY A 742 -25.08 -4.16 -24.57
CA GLY A 742 -25.98 -3.27 -25.32
C GLY A 742 -27.07 -4.00 -26.10
N LEU A 743 -27.09 -5.34 -26.09
CA LEU A 743 -28.12 -6.14 -26.76
C LEU A 743 -29.27 -6.45 -25.81
N HIS A 744 -30.52 -6.38 -26.29
CA HIS A 744 -31.68 -6.85 -25.55
C HIS A 744 -31.91 -8.35 -25.81
N MET A 745 -32.49 -9.08 -24.84
CA MET A 745 -32.71 -10.53 -24.97
C MET A 745 -33.59 -10.91 -26.18
N ASP A 746 -34.49 -10.01 -26.57
CA ASP A 746 -35.41 -10.21 -27.70
C ASP A 746 -34.74 -9.95 -29.06
N ASP A 747 -33.61 -9.23 -29.11
CA ASP A 747 -32.98 -8.85 -30.37
C ASP A 747 -32.27 -10.04 -31.03
N ASN A 748 -31.69 -10.95 -30.24
CA ASN A 748 -30.95 -12.11 -30.72
C ASN A 748 -31.14 -13.35 -29.81
N PRO A 749 -32.28 -14.05 -29.89
CA PRO A 749 -32.59 -15.20 -29.03
C PRO A 749 -31.58 -16.37 -29.14
N ILE A 750 -30.83 -16.43 -30.25
CA ILE A 750 -29.82 -17.46 -30.53
C ILE A 750 -28.62 -17.35 -29.57
N LEU A 751 -28.36 -16.16 -29.01
CA LEU A 751 -27.23 -15.92 -28.10
C LEU A 751 -27.53 -16.31 -26.65
N LEU A 752 -28.75 -16.77 -26.35
CA LEU A 752 -29.14 -17.21 -25.01
C LEU A 752 -28.58 -18.61 -24.73
N ALA A 753 -27.90 -18.76 -23.59
CA ALA A 753 -27.37 -20.03 -23.11
C ALA A 753 -27.82 -20.31 -21.68
N ASN A 754 -28.04 -21.58 -21.35
CA ASN A 754 -28.36 -21.98 -19.97
C ASN A 754 -27.13 -21.85 -19.07
N SER A 755 -27.34 -21.40 -17.84
CA SER A 755 -26.33 -21.30 -16.79
C SER A 755 -26.88 -21.79 -15.45
N SER A 756 -26.07 -22.50 -14.67
CA SER A 756 -26.44 -22.94 -13.32
C SER A 756 -26.11 -21.92 -12.21
N GLY A 757 -25.33 -20.89 -12.52
CA GLY A 757 -24.76 -19.94 -11.54
C GLY A 757 -25.06 -18.46 -11.80
N CYS A 758 -25.79 -18.15 -12.89
CA CYS A 758 -26.04 -16.78 -13.31
C CYS A 758 -27.48 -16.57 -13.77
N ASP A 759 -27.95 -15.33 -13.63
CA ASP A 759 -29.23 -14.87 -14.14
C ASP A 759 -29.05 -13.73 -15.14
N LEU A 760 -29.92 -13.68 -16.16
CA LEU A 760 -29.97 -12.63 -17.16
C LEU A 760 -31.04 -11.61 -16.75
N TYR A 761 -30.68 -10.34 -16.73
CA TYR A 761 -31.56 -9.21 -16.45
C TYR A 761 -31.68 -8.38 -17.71
N SER A 762 -32.89 -8.23 -18.24
CA SER A 762 -33.17 -7.47 -19.47
C SER A 762 -34.04 -6.27 -19.15
N ARG A 763 -33.73 -5.08 -19.68
CA ARG A 763 -34.53 -3.87 -19.40
C ARG A 763 -36.00 -4.11 -19.70
N ASP A 764 -36.86 -3.76 -18.75
CA ASP A 764 -38.30 -3.83 -18.95
C ASP A 764 -38.81 -2.53 -19.58
N TYR A 765 -38.92 -2.53 -20.91
CA TYR A 765 -39.44 -1.37 -21.64
C TYR A 765 -40.93 -1.10 -21.35
N LEU A 766 -41.70 -2.12 -20.96
CA LEU A 766 -43.13 -1.95 -20.68
C LEU A 766 -43.39 -1.19 -19.38
N SER A 767 -42.43 -1.15 -18.46
CA SER A 767 -42.51 -0.36 -17.23
C SER A 767 -42.75 1.15 -17.48
N GLN A 768 -42.46 1.62 -18.70
CA GLN A 768 -42.65 3.01 -19.13
C GLN A 768 -44.03 3.28 -19.77
N TYR A 769 -44.90 2.27 -19.92
CA TYR A 769 -46.16 2.38 -20.67
C TYR A 769 -47.37 1.84 -19.89
N ASN A 770 -48.51 2.50 -20.06
CA ASN A 770 -49.82 2.01 -19.61
C ASN A 770 -50.51 1.25 -20.75
N GLY A 771 -50.80 -0.03 -20.52
CA GLY A 771 -51.45 -0.90 -21.49
C GLY A 771 -52.98 -0.82 -21.42
N TYR A 772 -53.61 -0.84 -22.59
CA TYR A 772 -55.06 -0.85 -22.80
C TYR A 772 -55.43 -2.07 -23.66
N PRO A 773 -55.66 -3.24 -23.02
CA PRO A 773 -55.94 -4.47 -23.74
C PRO A 773 -57.22 -4.40 -24.57
N GLY A 774 -57.20 -4.98 -25.77
CA GLY A 774 -58.38 -5.05 -26.64
C GLY A 774 -58.70 -3.73 -27.36
N LEU A 775 -57.81 -2.74 -27.29
CA LEU A 775 -57.93 -1.46 -27.97
C LEU A 775 -56.76 -1.27 -28.94
N GLN A 776 -57.02 -0.60 -30.06
CA GLN A 776 -55.99 -0.18 -31.02
C GLN A 776 -56.32 1.23 -31.57
N VAL A 777 -55.29 1.95 -32.00
CA VAL A 777 -55.37 3.26 -32.64
C VAL A 777 -54.75 3.21 -34.05
N PHE A 778 -54.81 2.03 -34.68
CA PHE A 778 -53.92 1.66 -35.78
C PHE A 778 -53.99 2.57 -37.02
N THR A 779 -55.14 3.19 -37.27
CA THR A 779 -55.39 4.10 -38.39
C THR A 779 -54.69 5.46 -38.28
N GLN A 780 -54.09 5.78 -37.13
CA GLN A 780 -53.30 6.99 -36.92
C GLN A 780 -51.84 6.71 -36.57
N ASN A 781 -51.41 5.45 -36.69
CA ASN A 781 -50.01 5.10 -36.55
C ASN A 781 -49.20 5.84 -37.59
N ASP A 782 -48.26 6.64 -37.11
CA ASP A 782 -47.35 7.39 -37.95
C ASP A 782 -46.30 6.47 -38.59
N VAL A 783 -45.95 5.36 -37.92
CA VAL A 783 -45.02 4.32 -38.39
C VAL A 783 -45.58 2.94 -38.06
N ILE A 784 -45.44 1.97 -38.97
CA ILE A 784 -45.83 0.57 -38.75
C ILE A 784 -44.62 -0.34 -39.02
N LEU A 785 -44.33 -1.21 -38.06
CA LEU A 785 -43.28 -2.20 -38.09
C LEU A 785 -43.90 -3.61 -38.13
N TYR A 786 -43.29 -4.51 -38.88
CA TYR A 786 -43.67 -5.92 -38.97
C TYR A 786 -42.58 -6.80 -38.34
N ASP A 787 -42.89 -8.09 -38.14
CA ASP A 787 -41.99 -9.09 -37.55
C ASP A 787 -41.56 -8.77 -36.11
N ILE A 788 -42.37 -8.02 -35.37
CA ILE A 788 -42.13 -7.73 -33.96
C ILE A 788 -42.75 -8.85 -33.12
N VAL A 789 -41.90 -9.69 -32.54
CA VAL A 789 -42.30 -10.94 -31.86
C VAL A 789 -42.85 -10.76 -30.45
N SER A 790 -42.65 -9.60 -29.84
CA SER A 790 -43.10 -9.32 -28.47
C SER A 790 -43.57 -7.87 -28.31
N VAL A 791 -44.50 -7.67 -27.39
CA VAL A 791 -44.95 -6.32 -27.01
C VAL A 791 -43.80 -5.48 -26.40
N SER A 792 -42.83 -6.13 -25.74
CA SER A 792 -41.62 -5.49 -25.21
C SER A 792 -40.69 -5.00 -26.33
N ALA A 793 -40.53 -5.78 -27.40
CA ALA A 793 -39.80 -5.37 -28.59
C ALA A 793 -40.46 -4.17 -29.29
N CYS A 794 -41.79 -4.09 -29.29
CA CYS A 794 -42.51 -2.92 -29.78
C CYS A 794 -42.27 -1.68 -28.89
N ALA A 795 -42.31 -1.86 -27.56
CA ALA A 795 -42.00 -0.81 -26.60
C ALA A 795 -40.56 -0.30 -26.74
N HIS A 796 -39.58 -1.19 -26.98
CA HIS A 796 -38.20 -0.85 -27.27
C HIS A 796 -38.08 0.08 -28.48
N ARG A 797 -38.76 -0.26 -29.59
CA ARG A 797 -38.78 0.56 -30.82
C ARG A 797 -39.38 1.95 -30.57
N CYS A 798 -40.42 2.04 -29.75
CA CYS A 798 -40.99 3.33 -29.37
C CYS A 798 -40.06 4.12 -28.44
N SER A 799 -39.41 3.48 -27.47
CA SER A 799 -38.55 4.17 -26.51
C SER A 799 -37.26 4.72 -27.13
N ASN A 800 -36.70 4.05 -28.13
CA ASN A 800 -35.38 4.36 -28.71
C ASN A 800 -35.42 4.90 -30.15
N TRP A 801 -36.59 5.30 -30.65
CA TRP A 801 -36.77 5.69 -32.06
C TRP A 801 -35.80 6.80 -32.51
N ASP A 802 -35.61 7.84 -31.70
CA ASP A 802 -34.74 9.01 -32.01
C ASP A 802 -33.26 8.63 -32.27
N THR A 803 -32.82 7.43 -31.85
CA THR A 803 -31.43 6.98 -32.01
C THR A 803 -31.21 6.10 -33.24
N LEU A 804 -32.27 5.61 -33.86
CA LEU A 804 -32.20 4.56 -34.88
C LEU A 804 -32.45 5.07 -36.31
N ASP A 805 -33.14 6.20 -36.49
CA ASP A 805 -33.43 6.76 -37.81
C ASP A 805 -33.37 8.30 -37.79
N GLU A 806 -32.80 8.91 -38.85
CA GLU A 806 -32.50 10.35 -39.00
C GLU A 806 -33.76 11.28 -39.07
N GLY A 807 -34.69 11.21 -38.12
CA GLY A 807 -35.93 11.98 -38.14
C GLY A 807 -36.49 12.42 -36.78
N ASP A 808 -37.13 13.60 -36.78
CA ASP A 808 -37.85 14.24 -35.66
C ASP A 808 -39.16 13.48 -35.32
N PHE A 809 -39.02 12.28 -34.75
CA PHE A 809 -40.13 11.40 -34.39
C PHE A 809 -40.06 10.97 -32.91
N ASP A 810 -40.74 11.73 -32.07
CA ASP A 810 -40.87 11.47 -30.64
C ASP A 810 -42.06 10.53 -30.37
N CYS A 811 -41.79 9.23 -30.25
CA CYS A 811 -42.83 8.21 -30.04
C CYS A 811 -43.43 8.28 -28.62
N LYS A 812 -44.76 8.45 -28.54
CA LYS A 812 -45.51 8.61 -27.28
C LYS A 812 -46.43 7.44 -26.96
N SER A 813 -46.78 6.63 -27.94
CA SER A 813 -47.59 5.42 -27.75
C SER A 813 -47.40 4.44 -28.91
N PHE A 814 -47.79 3.19 -28.72
CA PHE A 814 -47.76 2.17 -29.75
C PHE A 814 -48.95 1.22 -29.66
N ASP A 815 -49.28 0.58 -30.77
CA ASP A 815 -50.20 -0.55 -30.86
C ASP A 815 -49.40 -1.81 -31.16
N TYR A 816 -49.65 -2.88 -30.39
CA TYR A 816 -49.09 -4.20 -30.67
C TYR A 816 -50.20 -5.20 -30.95
N CYS A 817 -50.12 -5.86 -32.10
CA CYS A 817 -51.08 -6.89 -32.52
C CYS A 817 -50.41 -8.25 -32.58
N SER A 818 -50.83 -9.17 -31.71
CA SER A 818 -50.22 -10.50 -31.61
C SER A 818 -50.67 -11.46 -32.72
N ALA A 819 -51.70 -11.10 -33.50
CA ALA A 819 -52.21 -11.94 -34.57
C ALA A 819 -51.32 -11.94 -35.82
N ASP A 820 -50.62 -10.83 -36.08
CA ASP A 820 -49.79 -10.61 -37.25
C ASP A 820 -48.39 -10.07 -36.92
N ASN A 821 -48.02 -10.03 -35.62
CA ASN A 821 -46.74 -9.52 -35.12
C ASN A 821 -46.44 -8.09 -35.61
N SER A 822 -47.50 -7.26 -35.73
CA SER A 822 -47.36 -5.86 -36.14
C SER A 822 -47.27 -4.93 -34.93
N CYS A 823 -46.45 -3.89 -35.09
CA CYS A 823 -46.17 -2.87 -34.08
C CYS A 823 -46.30 -1.49 -34.72
N GLY A 824 -47.31 -0.72 -34.33
CA GLY A 824 -47.54 0.61 -34.85
C GLY A 824 -47.17 1.69 -33.84
N LEU A 825 -46.34 2.66 -34.22
CA LEU A 825 -45.87 3.75 -33.36
C LEU A 825 -46.65 5.05 -33.62
N ASN A 826 -46.88 5.83 -32.58
CA ASN A 826 -47.62 7.10 -32.66
C ASN A 826 -46.92 8.23 -31.91
N LYS A 827 -47.07 9.47 -32.42
CA LYS A 827 -46.63 10.71 -31.73
C LYS A 827 -47.57 11.19 -30.62
N GLY A 828 -48.78 10.66 -30.52
CA GLY A 828 -49.76 11.05 -29.49
C GLY A 828 -49.83 10.07 -28.31
N HIS A 829 -50.23 10.54 -27.14
CA HIS A 829 -50.59 9.66 -26.01
C HIS A 829 -52.06 9.18 -26.12
N PHE A 830 -52.41 8.09 -25.43
CA PHE A 830 -53.74 7.46 -25.51
C PHE A 830 -54.92 8.45 -25.37
N PHE A 831 -54.81 9.43 -24.48
CA PHE A 831 -55.89 10.41 -24.22
C PHE A 831 -55.97 11.53 -25.27
N GLU A 832 -55.01 11.65 -26.17
CA GLU A 832 -54.98 12.67 -27.22
C GLU A 832 -55.71 12.20 -28.48
N PHE A 833 -55.92 10.89 -28.62
CA PHE A 833 -56.71 10.34 -29.70
C PHE A 833 -58.22 10.49 -29.43
N PRO A 834 -58.99 11.07 -30.37
CA PRO A 834 -60.45 11.11 -30.27
C PRO A 834 -61.05 9.72 -30.14
N PHE A 835 -62.16 9.57 -29.41
CA PHE A 835 -62.85 8.28 -29.23
C PHE A 835 -63.20 7.57 -30.55
N LYS A 836 -63.43 8.32 -31.64
CA LYS A 836 -63.72 7.76 -32.97
C LYS A 836 -62.54 7.00 -33.58
N ASN A 837 -61.33 7.24 -33.12
CA ASN A 837 -60.09 6.64 -33.64
C ASN A 837 -59.61 5.47 -32.79
N LYS A 838 -60.30 5.16 -31.69
CA LYS A 838 -60.04 4.01 -30.83
C LYS A 838 -60.95 2.88 -31.27
N THR A 839 -60.38 1.84 -31.87
CA THR A 839 -61.14 0.66 -32.30
C THR A 839 -60.92 -0.48 -31.30
N SER A 840 -61.99 -1.22 -30.99
CA SER A 840 -61.89 -2.41 -30.16
C SER A 840 -61.46 -3.59 -31.02
N GLN A 841 -60.30 -4.16 -30.73
CA GLN A 841 -59.74 -5.32 -31.44
C GLN A 841 -59.12 -6.29 -30.44
N PRO A 842 -59.68 -7.49 -30.24
CA PRO A 842 -59.27 -8.40 -29.16
C PRO A 842 -57.83 -8.90 -29.21
N THR A 843 -57.23 -8.92 -30.41
CA THR A 843 -55.87 -9.41 -30.68
C THR A 843 -54.82 -8.30 -30.65
N CYS A 844 -55.23 -7.07 -30.37
CA CYS A 844 -54.35 -5.90 -30.33
C CYS A 844 -54.44 -5.20 -28.99
N GLN A 845 -53.36 -4.52 -28.62
CA GLN A 845 -53.25 -3.78 -27.37
C GLN A 845 -52.55 -2.46 -27.64
N HIS A 846 -53.16 -1.38 -27.16
CA HIS A 846 -52.57 -0.05 -27.21
C HIS A 846 -51.77 0.21 -25.93
N TRP A 847 -50.60 0.80 -26.06
CA TRP A 847 -49.68 1.11 -24.97
C TRP A 847 -49.25 2.56 -25.08
N SER A 848 -49.55 3.37 -24.06
CA SER A 848 -49.17 4.78 -24.07
C SER A 848 -48.18 5.08 -22.96
N ARG A 849 -47.14 5.86 -23.28
CA ARG A 849 -46.07 6.20 -22.35
C ARG A 849 -46.65 6.90 -21.12
N ASN A 850 -46.17 6.50 -19.93
CA ASN A 850 -46.64 6.98 -18.64
C ASN A 850 -46.05 8.36 -18.32
N TYR A 851 -46.91 9.37 -18.16
CA TYR A 851 -46.49 10.71 -17.74
C TYR A 851 -45.90 10.74 -16.32
N LEU A 852 -46.33 9.84 -15.42
CA LEU A 852 -45.87 9.76 -14.04
C LEU A 852 -44.46 9.16 -13.92
N ALA A 853 -44.04 8.33 -14.89
CA ALA A 853 -42.73 7.67 -14.86
C ALA A 853 -41.56 8.65 -14.98
N ASP A 854 -41.80 9.85 -15.51
CA ASP A 854 -40.82 10.94 -15.60
C ASP A 854 -40.52 11.61 -14.24
N PHE A 855 -41.26 11.23 -13.18
CA PHE A 855 -41.19 11.86 -11.86
C PHE A 855 -40.91 10.87 -10.73
N GLU A 856 -40.09 11.27 -9.77
CA GLU A 856 -39.79 10.54 -8.55
C GLU A 856 -40.50 11.16 -7.35
N LEU A 857 -41.15 10.31 -6.55
CA LEU A 857 -41.75 10.70 -5.27
C LEU A 857 -40.62 11.02 -4.27
N LYS A 858 -40.51 12.29 -3.84
CA LYS A 858 -39.43 12.71 -2.92
C LYS A 858 -39.82 12.67 -1.45
N GLN A 859 -41.06 13.03 -1.09
CA GLN A 859 -41.56 13.02 0.29
C GLN A 859 -43.05 13.40 0.37
N GLN A 860 -43.70 13.09 1.50
CA GLN A 860 -45.02 13.61 1.87
C GLN A 860 -44.85 14.85 2.76
N ARG A 861 -45.45 15.99 2.41
CA ARG A 861 -45.39 17.20 3.24
C ARG A 861 -46.66 18.04 3.15
N VAL A 862 -46.83 18.94 4.11
CA VAL A 862 -47.84 20.00 4.07
C VAL A 862 -47.28 21.16 3.25
N VAL A 863 -47.98 21.54 2.18
CA VAL A 863 -47.55 22.62 1.27
C VAL A 863 -48.47 23.84 1.46
N PRO A 864 -47.93 25.05 1.73
CA PRO A 864 -48.73 26.27 1.73
C PRO A 864 -49.07 26.68 0.28
N LEU A 865 -50.36 26.76 -0.04
CA LEU A 865 -50.88 27.17 -1.34
C LEU A 865 -50.75 28.70 -1.51
N LYS A 866 -49.66 29.19 -2.10
CA LYS A 866 -49.55 30.61 -2.49
C LYS A 866 -48.91 30.77 -3.88
N ASN A 867 -49.64 31.44 -4.78
CA ASN A 867 -49.22 31.93 -6.10
C ASN A 867 -48.71 30.89 -7.13
N THR A 868 -49.35 29.73 -7.20
CA THR A 868 -49.15 28.76 -8.31
C THR A 868 -50.51 28.22 -8.76
N GLU A 869 -50.71 28.05 -10.06
CA GLU A 869 -51.95 27.52 -10.65
C GLU A 869 -52.29 26.15 -10.04
N VAL A 870 -53.46 26.05 -9.39
CA VAL A 870 -53.97 24.81 -8.79
C VAL A 870 -54.93 24.17 -9.78
N TYR A 871 -54.67 22.93 -10.18
CA TYR A 871 -55.49 22.15 -11.10
C TYR A 871 -56.25 21.07 -10.33
N LYS A 872 -57.58 21.02 -10.46
CA LYS A 872 -58.36 19.88 -9.94
C LYS A 872 -58.32 18.73 -10.94
N THR A 873 -57.48 17.75 -10.65
CA THR A 873 -57.25 16.64 -11.56
C THR A 873 -56.66 15.44 -10.81
N ASP A 874 -56.59 14.28 -11.44
CA ASP A 874 -55.90 13.13 -10.86
C ASP A 874 -54.38 13.25 -11.01
N ILE A 875 -53.66 12.34 -10.38
CA ILE A 875 -52.19 12.37 -10.34
C ILE A 875 -51.54 12.21 -11.74
N GLU A 876 -52.15 11.42 -12.63
CA GLU A 876 -51.60 11.18 -13.98
C GLU A 876 -51.79 12.41 -14.87
N ASN A 877 -52.96 13.03 -14.79
CA ASN A 877 -53.24 14.29 -15.48
C ASN A 877 -52.43 15.45 -14.88
N CYS A 878 -52.11 15.41 -13.59
CA CYS A 878 -51.20 16.35 -12.96
C CYS A 878 -49.78 16.24 -13.54
N ALA A 879 -49.27 15.01 -13.70
CA ALA A 879 -48.01 14.76 -14.37
C ALA A 879 -48.04 15.18 -15.84
N LYS A 880 -49.14 14.90 -16.56
CA LYS A 880 -49.35 15.36 -17.94
C LYS A 880 -49.27 16.87 -18.06
N LEU A 881 -49.94 17.61 -17.17
CA LEU A 881 -49.89 19.07 -17.15
C LEU A 881 -48.46 19.58 -16.94
N CYS A 882 -47.70 18.94 -16.04
CA CYS A 882 -46.30 19.28 -15.84
C CYS A 882 -45.43 19.00 -17.07
N VAL A 883 -45.59 17.84 -17.71
CA VAL A 883 -44.85 17.48 -18.94
C VAL A 883 -45.22 18.40 -20.11
N GLY A 884 -46.50 18.77 -20.23
CA GLY A 884 -47.01 19.68 -21.26
C GLY A 884 -46.47 21.10 -21.17
N LEU A 885 -45.95 21.52 -20.02
CA LEU A 885 -45.24 22.80 -19.83
C LEU A 885 -43.74 22.73 -20.25
N GLY A 886 -43.26 21.58 -20.70
CA GLY A 886 -41.89 21.39 -21.20
C GLY A 886 -40.83 21.49 -20.10
N GLY A 887 -39.70 22.16 -20.38
CA GLY A 887 -38.58 22.34 -19.44
C GLY A 887 -38.86 23.33 -18.29
N THR A 888 -40.03 23.98 -18.27
CA THR A 888 -40.38 24.98 -17.24
C THR A 888 -40.93 24.33 -15.96
N CYS A 889 -41.56 23.17 -16.05
CA CYS A 889 -42.05 22.42 -14.89
C CYS A 889 -40.95 21.49 -14.37
N LYS A 890 -40.53 21.71 -13.11
CA LYS A 890 -39.47 20.95 -12.42
C LYS A 890 -40.02 19.84 -11.52
N GLY A 891 -41.34 19.81 -11.32
CA GLY A 891 -42.05 18.84 -10.50
C GLY A 891 -43.46 19.32 -10.16
N PHE A 892 -44.23 18.52 -9.45
CA PHE A 892 -45.58 18.87 -8.98
C PHE A 892 -45.87 18.29 -7.58
N ASP A 893 -46.78 18.94 -6.86
CA ASP A 893 -47.37 18.42 -5.62
C ASP A 893 -48.80 17.94 -5.90
N TYR A 894 -49.13 16.72 -5.47
CA TYR A 894 -50.46 16.14 -5.62
C TYR A 894 -51.11 15.83 -4.27
N CYS A 895 -52.23 16.49 -4.01
CA CYS A 895 -52.97 16.39 -2.76
C CYS A 895 -54.13 15.40 -2.93
N LYS A 896 -53.88 14.10 -2.63
CA LYS A 896 -54.84 13.00 -2.88
C LYS A 896 -56.23 13.25 -2.27
N ASN A 897 -56.30 13.89 -1.11
CA ASN A 897 -57.55 14.09 -0.37
C ASN A 897 -58.49 15.12 -1.03
N VAL A 898 -57.95 16.00 -1.88
CA VAL A 898 -58.72 17.06 -2.56
C VAL A 898 -58.63 16.98 -4.09
N SER A 899 -57.85 16.01 -4.62
CA SER A 899 -57.54 15.87 -6.06
C SER A 899 -57.00 17.17 -6.66
N GLU A 900 -56.14 17.86 -5.90
CA GLU A 900 -55.55 19.13 -6.33
C GLU A 900 -54.07 18.91 -6.68
N CYS A 901 -53.70 19.43 -7.84
CA CYS A 901 -52.39 19.37 -8.45
C CYS A 901 -51.79 20.77 -8.45
N VAL A 902 -50.55 20.89 -7.98
CA VAL A 902 -49.81 22.15 -7.96
C VAL A 902 -48.51 21.96 -8.73
N LEU A 903 -48.35 22.67 -9.84
CA LEU A 903 -47.15 22.60 -10.67
C LEU A 903 -46.05 23.51 -10.08
N THR A 904 -44.80 23.05 -10.12
CA THR A 904 -43.66 23.78 -9.55
C THR A 904 -42.59 24.08 -10.60
N THR A 905 -42.25 25.36 -10.73
CA THR A 905 -41.28 25.88 -11.71
C THR A 905 -39.91 26.22 -11.11
N GLU A 906 -39.75 26.21 -9.77
CA GLU A 906 -38.50 26.50 -9.07
C GLU A 906 -37.77 25.24 -8.54
N LEU A 907 -36.43 25.33 -8.44
CA LEU A 907 -35.58 24.29 -7.85
C LEU A 907 -35.78 24.24 -6.33
N PHE A 908 -36.08 23.05 -5.79
CA PHE A 908 -36.50 22.85 -4.41
C PHE A 908 -35.44 23.15 -3.31
N SER A 909 -34.27 23.69 -3.66
CA SER A 909 -33.19 24.03 -2.72
C SER A 909 -33.26 25.45 -2.12
N LYS A 910 -34.28 26.26 -2.41
CA LYS A 910 -34.36 27.67 -1.93
C LYS A 910 -35.53 28.06 -1.01
N ILE A 911 -36.38 27.13 -0.58
CA ILE A 911 -37.48 27.48 0.34
C ILE A 911 -37.02 27.31 1.79
N LYS A 912 -36.63 28.41 2.44
CA LYS A 912 -36.33 28.45 3.88
C LYS A 912 -37.62 28.23 4.69
N ILE A 913 -37.52 27.35 5.68
CA ILE A 913 -38.56 27.07 6.68
C ILE A 913 -38.62 28.25 7.64
N GLY A 914 -39.83 28.80 7.85
CA GLY A 914 -40.12 29.69 8.97
C GLY A 914 -40.91 30.94 8.58
N GLN A 915 -42.23 30.81 8.44
CA GLN A 915 -43.18 31.86 8.83
C GLN A 915 -44.59 31.26 8.95
N THR A 916 -45.18 31.43 10.14
CA THR A 916 -46.61 31.25 10.48
C THR A 916 -47.42 32.35 9.74
N VAL A 917 -48.68 32.24 9.30
CA VAL A 917 -49.97 31.78 9.87
C VAL A 917 -50.97 31.48 8.67
N PRO A 918 -52.30 31.38 8.84
CA PRO A 918 -53.13 30.21 8.52
C PRO A 918 -53.90 30.26 7.17
N GLU A 919 -54.12 29.11 6.52
CA GLU A 919 -55.40 28.69 5.87
C GLU A 919 -55.16 27.46 4.97
N THR A 920 -56.01 26.45 5.15
CA THR A 920 -56.11 25.15 4.44
C THR A 920 -54.80 24.44 4.09
N GLN A 921 -54.28 23.65 5.05
CA GLN A 921 -53.21 22.68 4.83
C GLN A 921 -53.78 21.39 4.21
N ALA A 922 -53.29 20.98 3.05
CA ALA A 922 -53.55 19.66 2.48
C ALA A 922 -52.27 18.79 2.55
N TYR A 923 -52.44 17.50 2.87
CA TYR A 923 -51.36 16.50 2.80
C TYR A 923 -51.14 16.13 1.32
N CYS A 924 -49.97 16.43 0.80
CA CYS A 924 -49.67 16.25 -0.62
C CYS A 924 -48.40 15.42 -0.82
N SER A 925 -48.43 14.54 -1.81
CA SER A 925 -47.29 13.76 -2.29
C SER A 925 -46.52 14.60 -3.31
N ARG A 926 -45.21 14.79 -3.10
CA ARG A 926 -44.35 15.60 -3.97
C ARG A 926 -43.62 14.75 -4.99
N TYR A 927 -43.75 15.14 -6.26
CA TYR A 927 -43.13 14.49 -7.42
C TYR A 927 -42.13 15.44 -8.07
N SER A 928 -40.85 15.10 -8.07
CA SER A 928 -39.81 15.87 -8.77
C SER A 928 -39.46 15.20 -10.08
N ARG A 929 -39.16 15.97 -11.12
CA ARG A 929 -38.76 15.40 -12.40
C ARG A 929 -37.41 14.69 -12.29
N SER A 930 -37.34 13.46 -12.81
CA SER A 930 -36.12 12.63 -12.81
C SER A 930 -35.54 12.47 -14.21
N TYR A 931 -36.39 12.51 -15.24
CA TYR A 931 -35.97 12.39 -16.64
C TYR A 931 -36.71 13.40 -17.52
N TYR A 932 -36.13 13.72 -18.67
CA TYR A 932 -36.84 14.32 -19.79
C TYR A 932 -37.73 13.28 -20.49
N PRO A 933 -38.73 13.69 -21.29
CA PRO A 933 -39.64 12.76 -21.97
C PRO A 933 -38.92 11.85 -22.98
N ASP A 934 -37.69 12.22 -23.36
CA ASP A 934 -36.76 11.47 -24.21
C ASP A 934 -35.90 10.45 -23.42
N GLY A 935 -36.14 10.29 -22.11
CA GLY A 935 -35.42 9.34 -21.25
C GLY A 935 -34.05 9.80 -20.76
N SER A 936 -33.58 11.01 -21.13
CA SER A 936 -32.32 11.55 -20.62
C SER A 936 -32.45 12.10 -19.19
N ASP A 937 -31.38 12.01 -18.40
CA ASP A 937 -31.36 12.50 -17.02
C ASP A 937 -31.78 13.98 -16.94
N PHE A 938 -32.69 14.28 -16.02
CA PHE A 938 -33.11 15.65 -15.77
C PHE A 938 -31.99 16.42 -15.08
N ASN A 939 -31.17 17.14 -15.84
CA ASN A 939 -30.20 18.09 -15.29
C ASN A 939 -30.89 19.44 -15.03
N PRO A 940 -31.05 19.86 -13.76
CA PRO A 940 -31.72 21.11 -13.42
C PRO A 940 -31.02 22.38 -13.92
N GLY A 941 -29.79 22.26 -14.46
CA GLY A 941 -29.02 23.34 -15.06
C GLY A 941 -28.90 23.30 -16.59
N ALA A 942 -29.39 22.26 -17.28
CA ALA A 942 -29.24 22.14 -18.73
C ALA A 942 -30.55 22.51 -19.46
N THR A 943 -30.61 23.68 -20.06
CA THR A 943 -31.65 24.03 -21.03
C THR A 943 -31.40 23.27 -22.34
N LYS A 944 -32.02 22.10 -22.53
CA LYS A 944 -32.15 21.49 -23.86
C LYS A 944 -33.08 22.38 -24.69
N TYR A 945 -32.53 23.04 -25.71
CA TYR A 945 -33.30 23.87 -26.65
C TYR A 945 -34.20 22.98 -27.51
N VAL A 946 -35.49 22.91 -27.19
CA VAL A 946 -36.52 22.57 -28.18
C VAL A 946 -36.76 23.83 -29.01
N LYS A 947 -36.42 23.77 -30.30
CA LYS A 947 -36.70 24.84 -31.27
C LYS A 947 -38.20 24.83 -31.58
N VAL A 948 -38.97 25.58 -30.81
CA VAL A 948 -40.26 26.12 -31.27
C VAL A 948 -39.98 27.51 -31.84
N PRO A 949 -40.54 27.90 -32.99
CA PRO A 949 -40.18 29.15 -33.65
C PRO A 949 -40.68 30.34 -32.81
N GLU A 950 -39.79 30.98 -32.07
CA GLU A 950 -40.14 32.21 -31.35
C GLU A 950 -39.59 33.46 -32.03
N LYS A 951 -40.50 34.43 -32.18
CA LYS A 951 -40.14 35.84 -32.38
C LYS A 951 -39.19 36.24 -31.25
N GLY A 952 -37.96 36.57 -31.64
CA GLY A 952 -36.83 36.73 -30.74
C GLY A 952 -36.93 37.86 -29.72
N GLY A 953 -36.39 37.60 -28.53
CA GLY A 953 -36.04 38.59 -27.52
C GLY A 953 -34.55 38.45 -27.16
N PHE A 954 -33.82 39.56 -27.19
CA PHE A 954 -32.37 39.62 -26.97
C PHE A 954 -32.00 39.60 -25.48
N SER A 955 -30.91 38.91 -25.13
CA SER A 955 -30.38 38.88 -23.76
C SER A 955 -29.73 40.21 -23.37
N ALA A 956 -29.72 40.53 -22.08
CA ALA A 956 -29.20 41.80 -21.54
C ALA A 956 -27.71 42.06 -21.87
N GLY A 957 -26.91 41.03 -22.16
CA GLY A 957 -25.55 41.17 -22.69
C GLY A 957 -25.49 41.52 -24.17
N ALA A 958 -26.45 41.04 -24.98
CA ALA A 958 -26.60 41.42 -26.39
C ALA A 958 -27.10 42.86 -26.54
N MET A 959 -27.92 43.35 -25.61
CA MET A 959 -28.40 44.75 -25.58
C MET A 959 -27.27 45.76 -25.26
N ALA A 960 -26.28 45.38 -24.45
CA ALA A 960 -25.10 46.23 -24.20
C ALA A 960 -24.16 46.31 -25.41
N GLY A 961 -23.95 45.19 -26.11
CA GLY A 961 -23.16 45.13 -27.36
C GLY A 961 -23.81 45.87 -28.53
N VAL A 962 -25.15 45.76 -28.67
CA VAL A 962 -25.92 46.53 -29.66
C VAL A 962 -25.93 48.03 -29.30
N GLY A 963 -25.97 48.40 -28.02
CA GLY A 963 -25.88 49.79 -27.58
C GLY A 963 -24.56 50.46 -28.00
N VAL A 964 -23.41 49.80 -27.75
CA VAL A 964 -22.10 50.31 -28.19
C VAL A 964 -21.99 50.29 -29.72
N GLY A 965 -22.48 49.24 -30.37
CA GLY A 965 -22.51 49.13 -31.82
C GLY A 965 -23.33 50.24 -32.50
N MET A 966 -24.50 50.59 -31.98
CA MET A 966 -25.34 51.67 -32.52
C MET A 966 -24.77 53.07 -32.26
N VAL A 967 -24.05 53.30 -31.16
CA VAL A 967 -23.34 54.57 -30.94
C VAL A 967 -22.20 54.75 -31.95
N VAL A 968 -21.43 53.69 -32.22
CA VAL A 968 -20.36 53.73 -33.23
C VAL A 968 -20.94 53.91 -34.63
N LEU A 969 -22.00 53.18 -34.98
CA LEU A 969 -22.65 53.27 -36.29
C LEU A 969 -23.37 54.62 -36.48
N GLY A 970 -23.95 55.17 -35.42
CA GLY A 970 -24.53 56.52 -35.38
C GLY A 970 -23.48 57.63 -35.52
N ALA A 971 -22.30 57.49 -34.92
CA ALA A 971 -21.20 58.42 -35.12
C ALA A 971 -20.68 58.38 -36.56
N VAL A 972 -20.54 57.19 -37.15
CA VAL A 972 -20.09 57.03 -38.54
C VAL A 972 -21.12 57.57 -39.53
N LEU A 973 -22.42 57.31 -39.32
CA LEU A 973 -23.49 57.86 -40.14
C LEU A 973 -23.64 59.38 -39.95
N GLY A 974 -23.45 59.89 -38.72
CA GLY A 974 -23.45 61.33 -38.45
C GLY A 974 -22.34 62.06 -39.20
N VAL A 975 -21.12 61.52 -39.20
CA VAL A 975 -20.00 62.07 -39.98
C VAL A 975 -20.28 61.98 -41.48
N ALA A 976 -20.84 60.87 -41.97
CA ALA A 976 -21.19 60.70 -43.37
C ALA A 976 -22.31 61.68 -43.81
N ILE A 977 -23.32 61.91 -42.97
CA ILE A 977 -24.40 62.86 -43.25
C ILE A 977 -23.89 64.30 -43.21
N ILE A 978 -23.01 64.67 -42.27
CA ILE A 978 -22.37 66.00 -42.27
C ILE A 978 -21.53 66.19 -43.54
N PHE A 979 -20.80 65.17 -43.98
CA PHE A 979 -20.02 65.21 -45.20
C PHE A 979 -20.89 65.31 -46.47
N ILE A 980 -22.05 64.64 -46.49
CA ILE A 980 -23.01 64.70 -47.61
C ILE A 980 -23.79 66.02 -47.61
N VAL A 981 -24.19 66.55 -46.44
CA VAL A 981 -24.89 67.85 -46.33
C VAL A 981 -23.94 69.00 -46.70
N ASN A 982 -22.66 68.93 -46.33
CA ASN A 982 -21.65 69.90 -46.78
C ASN A 982 -21.27 69.74 -48.26
N LYS A 983 -21.51 68.56 -48.88
CA LYS A 983 -21.29 68.31 -50.31
C LYS A 983 -22.49 68.64 -51.19
N VAL A 984 -23.71 68.67 -50.64
CA VAL A 984 -24.97 68.95 -51.37
C VAL A 984 -25.48 70.38 -51.15
N ARG A 985 -25.09 71.07 -50.07
CA ARG A 985 -25.26 72.52 -49.96
C ARG A 985 -24.07 73.25 -50.57
N GLY A 986 -24.03 73.25 -51.90
CA GLY A 986 -23.18 74.17 -52.66
C GLY A 986 -23.47 75.62 -52.23
N PRO A 987 -22.44 76.45 -52.03
CA PRO A 987 -22.61 77.80 -51.50
C PRO A 987 -23.36 78.68 -52.49
N ALA A 988 -24.55 79.11 -52.09
CA ALA A 988 -25.19 80.28 -52.67
C ALA A 988 -24.26 81.48 -52.45
N LYS A 989 -23.83 82.08 -53.57
CA LYS A 989 -23.09 83.33 -53.59
C LYS A 989 -23.94 84.41 -52.94
N ASP A 990 -23.40 85.05 -51.91
CA ASP A 990 -23.39 86.50 -51.81
C ASP A 990 -22.21 86.90 -50.94
N GLY A 991 -21.36 87.76 -51.50
CA GLY A 991 -20.09 88.17 -50.92
C GLY A 991 -20.26 89.26 -49.89
N MET A 992 -19.53 89.13 -48.78
CA MET A 992 -18.89 90.24 -48.06
C MET A 992 -17.64 89.69 -47.39
N GLY A 993 -16.49 90.29 -47.68
CA GLY A 993 -15.18 89.86 -47.18
C GLY A 993 -14.88 90.39 -45.77
N VAL A 994 -13.77 89.91 -45.19
CA VAL A 994 -12.64 90.69 -44.63
C VAL A 994 -11.52 89.69 -44.26
N HIS A 995 -10.28 90.04 -44.63
CA HIS A 995 -9.00 89.36 -44.36
C HIS A 995 -8.54 89.51 -42.90
N PHE A 996 -7.55 88.72 -42.45
CA PHE A 996 -6.24 89.11 -41.86
C PHE A 996 -5.48 87.80 -41.51
N VAL A 997 -4.46 87.38 -42.27
CA VAL A 997 -3.01 87.71 -42.22
C VAL A 997 -2.27 87.16 -40.98
N ASN A 998 -1.27 86.30 -41.29
CA ASN A 998 0.03 86.03 -40.66
C ASN A 998 0.22 86.35 -39.17
N ASN A 999 0.87 85.50 -38.38
CA ASN A 999 2.26 85.10 -38.56
C ASN A 999 2.61 83.97 -37.56
N PRO A 1000 3.75 83.29 -37.74
CA PRO A 1000 4.17 82.13 -36.96
C PRO A 1000 4.95 82.53 -35.71
N GLN A 1001 5.03 81.60 -34.78
CA GLN A 1001 6.29 81.15 -34.18
C GLN A 1001 6.23 79.63 -34.02
#